data_AF-A0A8H5XRF1-F1
#
_entry.id   AF-A0A8H5XRF1-F1
#
_cell.length_a   1.000
_cell.length_b   1.000
_cell.length_c   1.000
_cell.angle_alpha   90.00
_cell.angle_beta   90.00
_cell.angle_gamma   90.00
#
_symmetry.space_group_name_H-M   'P 1'
#
loop_
_entity.id
_entity.type
_entity.pdbx_description
1 polymer ?
#
loop_
_entity_poly.entity_id
_entity_poly.type
_entity_poly.pdbx_seq_one_letter_code
_entity_poly.pdbx_strand_id
1 'polypeptide(L)'
;MRNESQSKAIEDNPIGNGLDAFRASFDSICEGAGISSTPDALDKFAQEDLQNIILVLVSALQILPASRLLRASNGRTLFSELSRLNAAITSDDFDLDSIKSLLKSALASEPDALIWDRAYDAVAESTPPPRPIASSLQQTPWLRNTSSFANSSEHRKYVDDVLKEELGSMYVGVRHFHDAYFGGVAGLDAVSQAFFKQCVEGSVPLFEDGWKGWPRDANQDDVLGWFADFNDKLAAFAGSHESITTHQHRRRPLAQPNKPIQGSTGERKLDIGFVKDTSAGKDSRCRWSQILVPGELKSNPSADKASMAWLDLGRYAREVLVAQNTRRFVLGFTICGSLMRVWAFDRLGGIASEQFDINKDGRQFVSTILGFLWMNEEQLGFDPTIMTANGERFIEVDRNGSTERIIIDEVMQRAPCIAGRATTCWKAHPEGRPEMLLVIKDSWQYPERDEEGELLREATDKGVVNVARYYHHETVQIDGADDDVRNNVRRGLDITQAANYRPERPTRRTNVMSGTSREGRGSTSVSRKRSSSQVGAPLPSSKRSCSVSSTRAASSLPNRVHRRVILRDYGMPIYKASSRSALLAAFERCIEGHQSLYKAGFLHRDISINNLMINEDDDNPSWPSFLIDLDLAIKESREAASGAKGKTGTRAFMAIGTLLGEQHSFMHDLESFFWVLFWICIHYNGADEARVVVEFDKWNYVDMGELANLKKGQVSHEGDFIKTAEENFTSYYQPLLLLKFRDSKELFAGNSVLESIDEVWMTGKWGCMFSLFEPYIWRQFILNRILVNINRMDHTVHFDFDTSDPSSPTLAQLCGLQVRYRGSNIKNNHLAPIRELASKLKANDASRENTEKLGSGSGDLAVILLEPGDREAFCKYKDIMEDQSRASALRMVDCALQLAFGGERSIHDTVVLDSKPFRSKKAQEFEDQETKAAKDRLAHDAVQESLSLLQPKVILVCHCESMAGDINQPDSQTSSIKRACDVRHEQLNTGHPYIRVFSFHPGYVYRMTKYEKYEKNMRQSLFNLTFLVAANILIGQEINGPGILNVRDRVVHGYFIPPPPPEYATPDHVIEQLKVLEIYSDDEHPEFRRLLETYRAENVFSQLSPGS
;
A
#
# COMPACT_ATOMS: atom_id res chain seq x y z
N MET A 1 22.85 37.23 -20.80
CA MET A 1 24.00 37.39 -21.71
C MET A 1 24.35 36.02 -22.25
N ARG A 2 24.35 35.83 -23.57
CA ARG A 2 24.80 34.59 -24.20
C ARG A 2 26.29 34.37 -23.97
N ASN A 3 26.69 33.11 -23.91
CA ASN A 3 28.09 32.73 -23.93
C ASN A 3 28.64 32.83 -25.38
N GLU A 4 29.90 33.21 -25.57
CA GLU A 4 30.53 33.34 -26.91
C GLU A 4 30.41 32.03 -27.71
N SER A 5 30.45 30.88 -27.04
CA SER A 5 30.26 29.57 -27.65
C SER A 5 28.85 29.32 -28.21
N GLN A 6 27.81 29.94 -27.63
CA GLN A 6 26.43 29.82 -28.12
C GLN A 6 26.19 30.72 -29.33
N SER A 7 26.71 31.95 -29.31
CA SER A 7 26.64 32.86 -30.47
C SER A 7 27.34 32.22 -31.68
N LYS A 8 28.56 31.70 -31.48
CA LYS A 8 29.30 31.01 -32.53
C LYS A 8 28.57 29.77 -33.06
N ALA A 9 27.93 28.97 -32.21
CA ALA A 9 27.17 27.80 -32.66
C ALA A 9 25.97 28.16 -33.56
N ILE A 10 25.39 29.36 -33.39
CA ILE A 10 24.30 29.89 -34.22
C ILE A 10 24.85 30.49 -35.52
N GLU A 11 25.95 31.24 -35.45
CA GLU A 11 26.64 31.77 -36.64
C GLU A 11 27.15 30.64 -37.57
N ASP A 12 27.69 29.56 -37.00
CA ASP A 12 28.15 28.38 -37.74
C ASP A 12 26.98 27.50 -38.27
N ASN A 13 25.73 27.72 -37.79
CA ASN A 13 24.54 26.91 -38.15
C ASN A 13 23.27 27.79 -38.26
N PRO A 14 23.17 28.67 -39.27
CA PRO A 14 22.00 29.52 -39.46
C PRO A 14 20.72 28.73 -39.74
N ILE A 15 19.57 29.31 -39.41
CA ILE A 15 18.24 28.73 -39.60
C ILE A 15 17.92 28.61 -41.09
N GLY A 16 18.23 29.63 -41.89
CA GLY A 16 18.00 29.67 -43.33
C GLY A 16 16.56 29.30 -43.71
N ASN A 17 16.42 28.36 -44.65
CA ASN A 17 15.14 27.83 -45.14
C ASN A 17 14.45 26.86 -44.16
N GLY A 18 15.02 26.61 -42.97
CA GLY A 18 14.51 25.61 -42.04
C GLY A 18 13.13 25.87 -41.45
N LEU A 19 12.60 27.10 -41.60
CA LEU A 19 11.25 27.48 -41.18
C LEU A 19 10.26 27.59 -42.35
N ASP A 20 10.66 27.29 -43.58
CA ASP A 20 9.81 27.50 -44.76
C ASP A 20 8.59 26.58 -44.78
N ALA A 21 8.72 25.35 -44.26
CA ALA A 21 7.59 24.43 -44.07
C ALA A 21 6.57 24.95 -43.04
N PHE A 22 7.04 25.61 -41.97
CA PHE A 22 6.18 26.27 -41.00
C PHE A 22 5.46 27.48 -41.62
N ARG A 23 6.18 28.32 -42.37
CA ARG A 23 5.61 29.50 -43.04
C ARG A 23 4.56 29.09 -44.08
N ALA A 24 4.84 28.10 -44.93
CA ALA A 24 3.89 27.57 -45.89
C ALA A 24 2.65 26.95 -45.23
N SER A 25 2.81 26.27 -44.08
CA SER A 25 1.68 25.75 -43.30
C SER A 25 0.82 26.88 -42.73
N PHE A 26 1.44 27.95 -42.22
CA PHE A 26 0.75 29.14 -41.73
C PHE A 26 -0.01 29.88 -42.84
N ASP A 27 0.63 30.07 -44.00
CA ASP A 27 0.01 30.71 -45.16
C ASP A 27 -1.18 29.91 -45.70
N SER A 28 -1.06 28.58 -45.80
CA SER A 28 -2.17 27.71 -46.24
C SER A 28 -3.38 27.77 -45.30
N ILE A 29 -3.15 27.88 -43.98
CA ILE A 29 -4.24 28.03 -42.99
C ILE A 29 -4.84 29.45 -43.06
N CYS A 30 -4.02 30.48 -43.27
CA CYS A 30 -4.50 31.85 -43.52
C CYS A 30 -5.40 31.94 -44.77
N GLU A 31 -4.98 31.32 -45.89
CA GLU A 31 -5.77 31.25 -47.13
C GLU A 31 -7.08 30.50 -46.93
N GLY A 32 -7.05 29.33 -46.26
CA GLY A 32 -8.26 28.56 -45.94
C GLY A 32 -9.26 29.31 -45.05
N ALA A 33 -8.78 30.14 -44.13
CA ALA A 33 -9.60 30.98 -43.26
C ALA A 33 -10.00 32.34 -43.88
N GLY A 34 -9.47 32.71 -45.05
CA GLY A 34 -9.71 34.02 -45.69
C GLY A 34 -9.06 35.20 -44.95
N ILE A 35 -7.97 34.96 -44.20
CA ILE A 35 -7.26 35.96 -43.38
C ILE A 35 -5.94 36.34 -44.06
N SER A 36 -5.53 37.60 -43.97
CA SER A 36 -4.22 38.04 -44.48
C SER A 36 -3.06 37.49 -43.63
N SER A 37 -2.14 36.74 -44.25
CA SER A 37 -0.90 36.23 -43.67
C SER A 37 -0.04 37.31 -43.01
N THR A 38 -0.28 37.54 -41.72
CA THR A 38 0.36 38.56 -40.90
C THR A 38 0.52 38.00 -39.48
N PRO A 39 1.57 38.37 -38.71
CA PRO A 39 1.76 37.85 -37.35
C PRO A 39 0.58 38.12 -36.40
N ASP A 40 -0.27 39.13 -36.69
CA ASP A 40 -1.47 39.45 -35.93
C ASP A 40 -2.70 38.58 -36.30
N ALA A 41 -2.60 37.71 -37.30
CA ALA A 41 -3.59 36.68 -37.57
C ALA A 41 -3.59 35.56 -36.50
N LEU A 42 -2.48 35.37 -35.78
CA LEU A 42 -2.34 34.36 -34.72
C LEU A 42 -3.36 34.50 -33.59
N ASP A 43 -3.83 35.72 -33.32
CA ASP A 43 -4.82 36.00 -32.28
C ASP A 43 -6.28 35.83 -32.78
N LYS A 44 -6.48 35.24 -33.97
CA LYS A 44 -7.79 34.98 -34.60
C LYS A 44 -8.06 33.49 -34.90
N PHE A 45 -7.08 32.61 -34.69
CA PHE A 45 -7.23 31.17 -34.94
C PHE A 45 -7.87 30.45 -33.75
N ALA A 46 -8.50 29.31 -34.03
CA ALA A 46 -8.97 28.40 -32.98
C ALA A 46 -7.79 27.75 -32.24
N GLN A 47 -8.04 27.22 -31.05
CA GLN A 47 -7.02 26.61 -30.21
C GLN A 47 -6.30 25.44 -30.91
N GLU A 48 -7.06 24.59 -31.61
CA GLU A 48 -6.54 23.45 -32.39
C GLU A 48 -5.64 23.89 -33.56
N ASP A 49 -6.06 24.91 -34.32
CA ASP A 49 -5.26 25.47 -35.42
C ASP A 49 -3.93 26.05 -34.90
N LEU A 50 -4.00 26.81 -33.80
CA LEU A 50 -2.83 27.40 -33.16
C LEU A 50 -1.88 26.32 -32.62
N GLN A 51 -2.40 25.27 -32.00
CA GLN A 51 -1.64 24.11 -31.52
C GLN A 51 -0.92 23.40 -32.68
N ASN A 52 -1.60 23.15 -33.79
CA ASN A 52 -1.02 22.56 -35.01
C ASN A 52 0.12 23.44 -35.57
N ILE A 53 -0.10 24.75 -35.71
CA ILE A 53 0.90 25.72 -36.17
C ILE A 53 2.15 25.73 -35.26
N ILE A 54 1.94 25.66 -33.93
CA ILE A 54 3.03 25.59 -32.95
C ILE A 54 3.83 24.27 -33.07
N LEU A 55 3.16 23.13 -33.22
CA LEU A 55 3.82 21.83 -33.36
C LEU A 55 4.72 21.76 -34.61
N VAL A 56 4.29 22.36 -35.72
CA VAL A 56 5.11 22.49 -36.93
C VAL A 56 6.34 23.37 -36.67
N LEU A 57 6.19 24.52 -35.97
CA LEU A 57 7.30 25.41 -35.62
C LEU A 57 8.34 24.74 -34.70
N VAL A 58 7.89 24.14 -33.60
CA VAL A 58 8.79 23.52 -32.61
C VAL A 58 9.49 22.30 -33.21
N SER A 59 8.80 21.52 -34.06
CA SER A 59 9.43 20.43 -34.81
C SER A 59 10.47 20.92 -35.82
N ALA A 60 10.18 22.01 -36.55
CA ALA A 60 11.15 22.62 -37.48
C ALA A 60 12.41 23.10 -36.73
N LEU A 61 12.25 23.83 -35.62
CA LEU A 61 13.36 24.25 -34.76
C LEU A 61 14.12 23.06 -34.15
N GLN A 62 13.42 21.99 -33.77
CA GLN A 62 14.05 20.79 -33.21
C GLN A 62 14.97 20.09 -34.23
N ILE A 63 14.60 20.05 -35.51
CA ILE A 63 15.36 19.33 -36.55
C ILE A 63 16.66 20.08 -36.94
N LEU A 64 16.75 21.39 -36.72
CA LEU A 64 17.93 22.19 -37.06
C LEU A 64 19.22 21.73 -36.33
N PRO A 65 20.39 21.68 -37.00
CA PRO A 65 21.65 21.25 -36.38
C PRO A 65 22.03 22.02 -35.11
N ALA A 66 21.73 23.32 -35.07
CA ALA A 66 21.96 24.18 -33.92
C ALA A 66 21.28 23.67 -32.64
N SER A 67 20.08 23.06 -32.71
CA SER A 67 19.36 22.57 -31.53
C SER A 67 20.14 21.52 -30.73
N ARG A 68 20.99 20.73 -31.41
CA ARG A 68 21.82 19.68 -30.80
C ARG A 68 23.12 20.22 -30.20
N LEU A 69 23.56 21.39 -30.65
CA LEU A 69 24.77 22.09 -30.17
C LEU A 69 24.45 23.06 -29.03
N LEU A 70 23.28 23.71 -29.10
CA LEU A 70 22.74 24.61 -28.10
C LEU A 70 22.36 23.87 -26.82
N ARG A 71 22.51 24.56 -25.67
CA ARG A 71 22.39 23.99 -24.32
C ARG A 71 21.52 24.87 -23.44
N ALA A 72 20.49 24.28 -22.85
CA ALA A 72 19.60 24.93 -21.88
C ALA A 72 20.27 25.13 -20.52
N SER A 73 19.66 25.95 -19.66
CA SER A 73 20.16 26.30 -18.32
C SER A 73 20.38 25.09 -17.39
N ASN A 74 19.69 23.98 -17.64
CA ASN A 74 19.84 22.70 -16.94
C ASN A 74 20.93 21.77 -17.53
N GLY A 75 21.69 22.22 -18.53
CA GLY A 75 22.79 21.48 -19.16
C GLY A 75 22.37 20.49 -20.26
N ARG A 76 21.07 20.29 -20.49
CA ARG A 76 20.56 19.46 -21.61
C ARG A 76 20.70 20.18 -22.95
N THR A 77 20.64 19.44 -24.05
CA THR A 77 20.59 20.03 -25.40
C THR A 77 19.24 20.69 -25.63
N LEU A 78 19.22 21.79 -26.39
CA LEU A 78 17.97 22.47 -26.74
C LEU A 78 17.05 21.54 -27.55
N PHE A 79 17.60 20.62 -28.35
CA PHE A 79 16.89 19.51 -28.99
C PHE A 79 16.02 18.73 -27.99
N SER A 80 16.60 18.30 -26.85
CA SER A 80 15.90 17.48 -25.85
C SER A 80 14.80 18.24 -25.12
N GLU A 81 14.93 19.56 -25.02
CA GLU A 81 13.98 20.39 -24.30
C GLU A 81 12.88 20.91 -25.23
N LEU A 82 13.18 21.12 -26.53
CA LEU A 82 12.16 21.28 -27.58
C LEU A 82 11.36 19.99 -27.79
N SER A 83 11.94 18.79 -27.61
CA SER A 83 11.17 17.53 -27.57
C SER A 83 10.14 17.52 -26.43
N ARG A 84 10.52 18.06 -25.27
CA ARG A 84 9.62 18.18 -24.10
C ARG A 84 8.58 19.27 -24.31
N LEU A 85 8.94 20.38 -24.96
CA LEU A 85 8.01 21.42 -25.36
C LEU A 85 6.96 20.85 -26.32
N ASN A 86 7.36 20.11 -27.36
CA ASN A 86 6.45 19.41 -28.27
C ASN A 86 5.46 18.49 -27.52
N ALA A 87 5.94 17.71 -26.55
CA ALA A 87 5.09 16.85 -25.72
C ALA A 87 4.17 17.63 -24.76
N ALA A 88 4.58 18.83 -24.33
CA ALA A 88 3.77 19.71 -23.49
C ALA A 88 2.68 20.42 -24.33
N ILE A 89 2.98 20.88 -25.54
CA ILE A 89 2.02 21.50 -26.46
C ILE A 89 0.89 20.53 -26.83
N THR A 90 1.15 19.21 -26.89
CA THR A 90 0.13 18.17 -27.08
C THR A 90 -0.69 17.84 -25.82
N SER A 91 -0.56 18.61 -24.74
CA SER A 91 -1.32 18.46 -23.48
C SER A 91 -2.37 19.56 -23.36
N ASP A 92 -3.57 19.22 -22.93
CA ASP A 92 -4.70 20.16 -22.89
C ASP A 92 -4.53 21.31 -21.88
N ASP A 93 -3.68 21.11 -20.85
CA ASP A 93 -3.30 22.10 -19.82
C ASP A 93 -2.21 23.11 -20.26
N PHE A 94 -1.78 23.11 -21.53
CA PHE A 94 -0.65 23.94 -21.96
C PHE A 94 -1.05 25.37 -22.35
N ASP A 95 -0.48 26.38 -21.67
CA ASP A 95 -0.67 27.79 -21.97
C ASP A 95 0.02 28.20 -23.30
N LEU A 96 -0.74 28.17 -24.38
CA LEU A 96 -0.28 28.55 -25.72
C LEU A 96 0.13 30.03 -25.84
N ASP A 97 -0.33 30.92 -24.95
CA ASP A 97 0.06 32.34 -24.99
C ASP A 97 1.56 32.53 -24.69
N SER A 98 2.17 31.64 -23.89
CA SER A 98 3.62 31.63 -23.63
C SER A 98 4.47 31.50 -24.91
N ILE A 99 4.01 30.69 -25.87
CA ILE A 99 4.72 30.41 -27.13
C ILE A 99 4.40 31.44 -28.23
N LYS A 100 3.34 32.25 -28.11
CA LYS A 100 2.98 33.27 -29.12
C LYS A 100 4.13 34.23 -29.46
N SER A 101 5.03 34.52 -28.51
CA SER A 101 6.20 35.38 -28.76
C SER A 101 7.24 34.74 -29.71
N LEU A 102 7.40 33.42 -29.66
CA LEU A 102 8.24 32.63 -30.57
C LEU A 102 7.61 32.53 -31.95
N LEU A 103 6.30 32.27 -32.02
CA LEU A 103 5.52 32.28 -33.27
C LEU A 103 5.65 33.60 -34.03
N LYS A 104 5.37 34.73 -33.36
CA LYS A 104 5.45 36.07 -33.98
C LYS A 104 6.85 36.38 -34.50
N SER A 105 7.90 35.97 -33.77
CA SER A 105 9.30 36.16 -34.22
C SER A 105 9.68 35.27 -35.42
N ALA A 106 9.18 34.03 -35.49
CA ALA A 106 9.44 33.11 -36.60
C ALA A 106 8.78 33.57 -37.92
N LEU A 107 7.59 34.17 -37.83
CA LEU A 107 6.86 34.76 -38.96
C LEU A 107 7.44 36.11 -39.40
N ALA A 108 7.84 36.97 -38.46
CA ALA A 108 8.37 38.31 -38.75
C ALA A 108 9.77 38.31 -39.41
N SER A 109 10.38 37.14 -39.65
CA SER A 109 11.73 36.99 -40.22
C SER A 109 12.81 37.73 -39.42
N GLU A 110 12.68 37.69 -38.09
CA GLU A 110 13.67 38.20 -37.14
C GLU A 110 15.03 37.48 -37.28
N PRO A 111 16.15 38.09 -36.84
CA PRO A 111 17.45 37.44 -36.86
C PRO A 111 17.45 36.11 -36.09
N ASP A 112 18.13 35.09 -36.63
CA ASP A 112 18.26 33.76 -36.03
C ASP A 112 18.62 33.79 -34.54
N ALA A 113 19.46 34.75 -34.14
CA ALA A 113 19.82 34.96 -32.75
C ALA A 113 18.60 35.23 -31.87
N LEU A 114 17.68 36.09 -32.29
CA LEU A 114 16.47 36.43 -31.54
C LEU A 114 15.47 35.26 -31.52
N ILE A 115 15.30 34.56 -32.64
CA ILE A 115 14.44 33.35 -32.73
C ILE A 115 14.91 32.28 -31.74
N TRP A 116 16.23 32.03 -31.66
CA TRP A 116 16.78 31.09 -30.69
C TRP A 116 16.66 31.56 -29.23
N ASP A 117 16.66 32.86 -28.93
CA ASP A 117 16.41 33.35 -27.56
C ASP A 117 14.94 33.12 -27.16
N ARG A 118 13.99 33.43 -28.05
CA ARG A 118 12.56 33.09 -27.82
C ARG A 118 12.32 31.59 -27.64
N ALA A 119 13.10 30.74 -28.32
CA ALA A 119 13.05 29.29 -28.14
C ALA A 119 13.59 28.85 -26.76
N TYR A 120 14.58 29.54 -26.20
CA TYR A 120 15.03 29.32 -24.83
C TYR A 120 13.97 29.78 -23.80
N ASP A 121 13.35 30.94 -24.01
CA ASP A 121 12.32 31.47 -23.12
C ASP A 121 11.10 30.53 -23.06
N ALA A 122 10.56 30.11 -24.22
CA ALA A 122 9.44 29.17 -24.30
C ALA A 122 9.73 27.82 -23.62
N VAL A 123 10.95 27.30 -23.74
CA VAL A 123 11.42 26.09 -23.04
C VAL A 123 11.56 26.31 -21.53
N ALA A 124 11.99 27.49 -21.10
CA ALA A 124 12.19 27.82 -19.70
C ALA A 124 10.87 27.98 -18.94
N GLU A 125 9.86 28.59 -19.55
CA GLU A 125 8.51 28.72 -18.97
C GLU A 125 7.77 27.36 -18.94
N SER A 126 7.95 26.53 -19.97
CA SER A 126 7.35 25.18 -20.06
C SER A 126 8.03 24.12 -19.19
N THR A 127 9.15 24.46 -18.57
CA THR A 127 9.72 23.64 -17.49
C THR A 127 9.11 24.17 -16.19
N PRO A 128 8.28 23.40 -15.45
CA PRO A 128 7.81 23.86 -14.15
C PRO A 128 9.05 24.27 -13.34
N PRO A 129 9.03 25.45 -12.68
CA PRO A 129 10.18 25.91 -11.93
C PRO A 129 10.58 24.76 -11.02
N PRO A 130 11.88 24.41 -10.93
CA PRO A 130 12.29 23.34 -10.04
C PRO A 130 11.74 23.73 -8.67
N ARG A 131 10.70 23.02 -8.20
CA ARG A 131 10.25 23.10 -6.81
C ARG A 131 11.55 23.05 -6.05
N PRO A 132 11.88 24.08 -5.24
CA PRO A 132 13.17 24.10 -4.60
C PRO A 132 13.28 22.74 -3.95
N ILE A 133 14.27 21.96 -4.39
CA ILE A 133 14.61 20.73 -3.71
C ILE A 133 15.06 21.28 -2.37
N ALA A 134 14.11 21.31 -1.42
CA ALA A 134 14.34 21.50 -0.01
C ALA A 134 15.36 20.41 0.26
N SER A 135 16.62 20.86 0.30
CA SER A 135 17.75 20.07 -0.18
C SER A 135 17.68 18.68 0.41
N SER A 136 18.04 17.61 -0.30
CA SER A 136 17.98 16.24 0.26
C SER A 136 18.67 16.10 1.63
N LEU A 137 19.54 17.06 1.97
CA LEU A 137 20.10 17.42 3.28
C LEU A 137 19.09 17.76 4.41
N GLN A 138 17.78 17.95 4.16
CA GLN A 138 16.77 18.26 5.17
C GLN A 138 15.99 17.03 5.65
N GLN A 139 16.05 15.87 4.98
CA GLN A 139 15.43 14.67 5.54
C GLN A 139 16.30 14.05 6.64
N THR A 140 15.68 13.66 7.75
CA THR A 140 16.30 12.81 8.77
C THR A 140 16.76 11.48 8.13
N PRO A 141 18.06 11.11 8.22
CA PRO A 141 18.58 9.89 7.60
C PRO A 141 17.92 8.61 8.12
N TRP A 142 17.79 7.58 7.27
CA TRP A 142 17.40 6.25 7.74
C TRP A 142 18.60 5.53 8.38
N LEU A 143 18.39 4.98 9.58
CA LEU A 143 19.32 4.12 10.30
C LEU A 143 18.80 2.69 10.30
N ARG A 144 19.72 1.73 10.38
CA ARG A 144 19.42 0.29 10.44
C ARG A 144 19.64 -0.20 11.87
N ASN A 145 18.72 -1.02 12.37
CA ASN A 145 18.88 -1.72 13.63
C ASN A 145 18.11 -3.05 13.63
N THR A 146 18.42 -3.92 14.59
CA THR A 146 17.88 -5.29 14.64
C THR A 146 16.39 -5.34 15.02
N SER A 147 15.81 -4.22 15.48
CA SER A 147 14.36 -4.09 15.68
C SER A 147 13.55 -3.75 14.42
N SER A 148 14.18 -3.39 13.30
CA SER A 148 13.46 -2.99 12.07
C SER A 148 13.19 -4.14 11.08
N PHE A 149 13.38 -5.39 11.51
CA PHE A 149 13.16 -6.57 10.68
C PHE A 149 11.68 -6.95 10.62
N ALA A 150 11.20 -7.28 9.43
CA ALA A 150 9.79 -7.64 9.18
C ALA A 150 9.45 -9.11 9.52
N ASN A 151 10.42 -9.92 9.96
CA ASN A 151 10.20 -11.29 10.41
C ASN A 151 11.19 -11.67 11.53
N SER A 152 11.03 -12.85 12.11
CA SER A 152 11.83 -13.36 13.23
C SER A 152 12.95 -14.33 12.80
N SER A 153 13.39 -14.33 11.52
CA SER A 153 14.32 -15.35 11.01
C SER A 153 15.72 -15.28 11.64
N GLU A 154 16.11 -14.10 12.14
CA GLU A 154 17.36 -13.76 12.84
C GLU A 154 18.60 -14.56 12.43
N HIS A 155 18.80 -14.72 11.12
CA HIS A 155 19.96 -15.45 10.60
C HIS A 155 21.26 -14.72 10.96
N ARG A 156 22.10 -15.38 11.79
CA ARG A 156 23.35 -14.82 12.36
C ARG A 156 24.20 -14.04 11.37
N LYS A 157 24.32 -14.52 10.13
CA LYS A 157 25.08 -13.88 9.04
C LYS A 157 24.67 -12.42 8.80
N TYR A 158 23.38 -12.10 8.90
CA TYR A 158 22.85 -10.77 8.61
C TYR A 158 22.64 -9.93 9.88
N VAL A 159 22.28 -10.58 11.00
CA VAL A 159 22.10 -9.91 12.30
C VAL A 159 23.41 -9.31 12.81
N ASP A 160 24.55 -10.00 12.63
CA ASP A 160 25.86 -9.53 13.12
C ASP A 160 26.29 -8.19 12.48
N ASP A 161 26.08 -8.02 11.16
CA ASP A 161 26.42 -6.77 10.46
C ASP A 161 25.48 -5.62 10.85
N VAL A 162 24.17 -5.89 10.99
CA VAL A 162 23.20 -4.88 11.44
C VAL A 162 23.43 -4.48 12.90
N LEU A 163 23.77 -5.42 13.79
CA LEU A 163 24.11 -5.13 15.18
C LEU A 163 25.37 -4.26 15.30
N LYS A 164 26.34 -4.44 14.40
CA LYS A 164 27.55 -3.62 14.32
C LYS A 164 27.25 -2.20 13.81
N GLU A 165 26.33 -2.04 12.86
CA GLU A 165 25.82 -0.72 12.46
C GLU A 165 25.04 -0.04 13.60
N GLU A 166 24.19 -0.81 14.30
CA GLU A 166 23.36 -0.37 15.43
C GLU A 166 24.18 0.13 16.62
N LEU A 167 25.19 -0.63 17.04
CA LEU A 167 26.12 -0.24 18.12
C LEU A 167 27.00 0.97 17.74
N GLY A 168 27.15 1.25 16.44
CA GLY A 168 27.89 2.39 15.93
C GLY A 168 29.33 2.48 16.43
N SER A 169 29.72 3.65 16.92
CA SER A 169 31.02 3.86 17.57
C SER A 169 30.92 3.56 19.07
N MET A 170 31.43 2.40 19.49
CA MET A 170 31.63 2.10 20.91
C MET A 170 32.78 2.93 21.48
N TYR A 171 32.54 3.65 22.58
CA TYR A 171 33.53 4.54 23.19
C TYR A 171 34.20 3.91 24.41
N VAL A 172 35.53 3.85 24.42
CA VAL A 172 36.31 3.17 25.47
C VAL A 172 37.32 4.10 26.12
N GLY A 173 37.66 3.85 27.38
CA GLY A 173 38.51 4.77 28.14
C GLY A 173 37.76 6.02 28.59
N VAL A 174 36.48 5.87 28.94
CA VAL A 174 35.69 6.94 29.55
C VAL A 174 36.14 7.08 31.01
N ARG A 175 36.60 8.28 31.38
CA ARG A 175 37.03 8.63 32.74
C ARG A 175 35.85 8.62 33.71
N HIS A 176 36.11 8.42 35.00
CA HIS A 176 35.10 8.38 36.08
C HIS A 176 34.00 7.32 35.92
N PHE A 177 34.14 6.38 34.98
CA PHE A 177 33.17 5.32 34.75
C PHE A 177 32.90 4.48 36.02
N HIS A 178 33.95 4.15 36.77
CA HIS A 178 33.79 3.40 38.03
C HIS A 178 33.03 4.19 39.07
N ASP A 179 33.42 5.44 39.33
CA ASP A 179 32.73 6.34 40.27
C ASP A 179 31.24 6.46 39.91
N ALA A 180 30.95 6.65 38.62
CA ALA A 180 29.59 6.77 38.10
C ALA A 180 28.73 5.54 38.42
N TYR A 181 29.12 4.33 38.01
CA TYR A 181 28.27 3.14 38.16
C TYR A 181 28.40 2.44 39.52
N PHE A 182 29.57 2.46 40.14
CA PHE A 182 29.87 1.71 41.38
C PHE A 182 29.89 2.59 42.64
N GLY A 183 30.08 3.91 42.52
CA GLY A 183 30.18 4.80 43.69
C GLY A 183 28.92 4.89 44.55
N GLY A 184 27.75 4.56 43.97
CA GLY A 184 26.48 4.46 44.71
C GLY A 184 26.24 3.13 45.43
N VAL A 185 27.13 2.14 45.32
CA VAL A 185 26.97 0.84 45.99
C VAL A 185 27.42 0.95 47.45
N ALA A 186 26.44 0.90 48.36
CA ALA A 186 26.68 1.13 49.79
C ALA A 186 27.74 0.20 50.38
N GLY A 187 28.75 0.79 51.04
CA GLY A 187 29.84 0.06 51.70
C GLY A 187 30.88 -0.59 50.77
N LEU A 188 30.74 -0.48 49.44
CA LEU A 188 31.60 -1.19 48.49
C LEU A 188 33.08 -0.88 48.64
N ASP A 189 33.46 0.40 48.72
CA ASP A 189 34.88 0.79 48.78
C ASP A 189 35.57 0.28 50.05
N ALA A 190 34.93 0.47 51.21
CA ALA A 190 35.46 0.04 52.51
C ALA A 190 35.68 -1.49 52.57
N VAL A 191 34.73 -2.28 52.08
CA VAL A 191 34.87 -3.75 52.07
C VAL A 191 35.85 -4.22 51.00
N SER A 192 35.90 -3.57 49.84
CA SER A 192 36.90 -3.86 48.80
C SER A 192 38.31 -3.61 49.30
N GLN A 193 38.53 -2.50 50.03
CA GLN A 193 39.80 -2.20 50.68
C GLN A 193 40.14 -3.23 51.77
N ALA A 194 39.18 -3.62 52.61
CA ALA A 194 39.38 -4.60 53.66
C ALA A 194 39.75 -6.00 53.10
N PHE A 195 39.03 -6.49 52.09
CA PHE A 195 39.32 -7.76 51.43
C PHE A 195 40.67 -7.73 50.73
N PHE A 196 40.94 -6.68 49.93
CA PHE A 196 42.21 -6.57 49.21
C PHE A 196 43.40 -6.49 50.18
N LYS A 197 43.26 -5.79 51.30
CA LYS A 197 44.26 -5.79 52.38
C LYS A 197 44.52 -7.20 52.91
N GLN A 198 43.48 -8.01 53.13
CA GLN A 198 43.65 -9.42 53.52
C GLN A 198 44.33 -10.26 52.42
N CYS A 199 44.07 -9.98 51.13
CA CYS A 199 44.76 -10.66 50.03
C CYS A 199 46.26 -10.38 49.98
N VAL A 200 46.72 -9.23 50.47
CA VAL A 200 48.14 -8.84 50.51
C VAL A 200 48.81 -9.24 51.83
N GLU A 201 48.17 -8.99 52.98
CA GLU A 201 48.75 -9.14 54.32
C GLU A 201 48.39 -10.47 55.01
N GLY A 202 47.56 -11.31 54.40
CA GLY A 202 47.13 -12.59 54.97
C GLY A 202 48.26 -13.60 55.15
N SER A 203 48.08 -14.57 56.06
CA SER A 203 49.08 -15.64 56.33
C SER A 203 49.41 -16.51 55.12
N VAL A 204 48.55 -16.50 54.10
CA VAL A 204 48.85 -16.98 52.75
C VAL A 204 48.37 -15.89 51.78
N PRO A 205 49.24 -15.00 51.29
CA PRO A 205 48.85 -13.95 50.35
C PRO A 205 48.25 -14.54 49.06
N LEU A 206 47.20 -13.89 48.59
CA LEU A 206 46.54 -14.14 47.31
C LEU A 206 46.99 -13.15 46.23
N PHE A 207 47.58 -12.02 46.63
CA PHE A 207 48.12 -11.01 45.72
C PHE A 207 49.57 -10.65 46.11
N GLU A 208 50.53 -10.97 45.23
CA GLU A 208 51.97 -10.76 45.40
C GLU A 208 52.56 -10.56 43.99
N ASP A 209 52.82 -9.30 43.60
CA ASP A 209 53.11 -8.87 42.22
C ASP A 209 52.12 -9.40 41.15
N GLY A 210 50.87 -9.67 41.57
CA GLY A 210 49.79 -10.20 40.75
C GLY A 210 48.93 -11.21 41.50
N TRP A 211 47.83 -11.68 40.89
CA TRP A 211 46.96 -12.68 41.48
C TRP A 211 47.60 -14.07 41.46
N LYS A 212 47.72 -14.67 42.64
CA LYS A 212 48.24 -16.02 42.82
C LYS A 212 47.33 -17.04 42.14
N GLY A 213 47.93 -17.85 41.27
CA GLY A 213 47.21 -18.87 40.48
C GLY A 213 46.58 -18.35 39.18
N TRP A 214 46.75 -17.07 38.82
CA TRP A 214 46.30 -16.59 37.52
C TRP A 214 47.04 -17.32 36.37
N PRO A 215 46.34 -17.89 35.37
CA PRO A 215 46.96 -18.66 34.29
C PRO A 215 47.79 -17.78 33.34
N ARG A 216 49.00 -18.24 33.00
CA ARG A 216 49.99 -17.48 32.20
C ARG A 216 49.56 -17.22 30.76
N ASP A 217 48.82 -18.14 30.16
CA ASP A 217 48.29 -18.04 28.80
C ASP A 217 46.84 -17.49 28.78
N ALA A 218 46.25 -17.24 29.94
CA ALA A 218 44.86 -16.84 30.12
C ALA A 218 43.85 -17.70 29.33
N ASN A 219 44.10 -19.01 29.20
CA ASN A 219 43.15 -19.91 28.55
C ASN A 219 41.82 -19.95 29.33
N GLN A 220 40.73 -20.16 28.58
CA GLN A 220 39.38 -19.92 29.10
C GLN A 220 39.01 -20.83 30.28
N ASP A 221 39.30 -22.14 30.20
CA ASP A 221 38.92 -23.09 31.25
C ASP A 221 39.69 -22.85 32.55
N ASP A 222 40.99 -22.54 32.49
CA ASP A 222 41.79 -22.23 33.68
C ASP A 222 41.42 -20.88 34.30
N VAL A 223 41.13 -19.85 33.48
CA VAL A 223 40.63 -18.55 33.97
C VAL A 223 39.30 -18.75 34.70
N LEU A 224 38.38 -19.55 34.15
CA LEU A 224 37.10 -19.86 34.78
C LEU A 224 37.26 -20.66 36.07
N GLY A 225 38.21 -21.60 36.14
CA GLY A 225 38.56 -22.33 37.36
C GLY A 225 39.06 -21.39 38.45
N TRP A 226 40.05 -20.55 38.13
CA TRP A 226 40.58 -19.55 39.06
C TRP A 226 39.51 -18.55 39.53
N PHE A 227 38.65 -18.08 38.61
CA PHE A 227 37.60 -17.12 38.92
C PHE A 227 36.52 -17.71 39.83
N ALA A 228 36.19 -19.00 39.70
CA ALA A 228 35.29 -19.69 40.64
C ALA A 228 35.89 -19.74 42.05
N ASP A 229 37.12 -20.24 42.20
CA ASP A 229 37.86 -20.31 43.47
C ASP A 229 38.01 -18.94 44.14
N PHE A 230 38.20 -17.88 43.35
CA PHE A 230 38.30 -16.51 43.84
C PHE A 230 36.95 -16.01 44.38
N ASN A 231 35.84 -16.27 43.67
CA ASN A 231 34.51 -15.84 44.10
C ASN A 231 34.04 -16.56 45.36
N ASP A 232 34.36 -17.85 45.55
CA ASP A 232 34.00 -18.56 46.78
C ASP A 232 34.73 -17.95 48.01
N LYS A 233 36.00 -17.57 47.86
CA LYS A 233 36.76 -16.84 48.91
C LYS A 233 36.17 -15.45 49.19
N LEU A 234 35.81 -14.73 48.14
CA LEU A 234 35.20 -13.40 48.22
C LEU A 234 33.82 -13.45 48.91
N ALA A 235 32.99 -14.44 48.55
CA ALA A 235 31.68 -14.66 49.15
C ALA A 235 31.78 -15.08 50.63
N ALA A 236 32.76 -15.92 50.99
CA ALA A 236 33.02 -16.30 52.37
C ALA A 236 33.44 -15.09 53.24
N PHE A 237 34.27 -14.18 52.70
CA PHE A 237 34.65 -12.96 53.40
C PHE A 237 33.50 -11.95 53.53
N ALA A 238 32.72 -11.76 52.47
CA ALA A 238 31.53 -10.90 52.52
C ALA A 238 30.51 -11.42 53.54
N GLY A 239 30.41 -12.75 53.71
CA GLY A 239 29.54 -13.39 54.69
C GLY A 239 29.97 -13.23 56.16
N SER A 240 31.23 -12.87 56.46
CA SER A 240 31.71 -12.67 57.84
C SER A 240 31.64 -11.20 58.32
N HIS A 241 31.32 -10.26 57.42
CA HIS A 241 31.17 -8.84 57.74
C HIS A 241 29.69 -8.48 57.91
N GLU A 242 29.09 -8.93 59.02
CA GLU A 242 27.65 -8.85 59.34
C GLU A 242 27.04 -7.42 59.42
N SER A 243 27.80 -6.36 59.15
CA SER A 243 27.38 -4.97 59.36
C SER A 243 26.74 -4.28 58.14
N ILE A 244 26.52 -5.00 57.03
CA ILE A 244 25.81 -4.46 55.84
C ILE A 244 24.56 -5.30 55.62
N THR A 245 23.45 -4.65 55.27
CA THR A 245 22.12 -5.25 55.00
C THR A 245 22.05 -6.10 53.70
N THR A 246 23.19 -6.63 53.23
CA THR A 246 23.40 -7.35 51.96
C THR A 246 22.70 -8.70 51.84
N HIS A 247 21.91 -9.14 52.82
CA HIS A 247 21.14 -10.39 52.74
C HIS A 247 20.07 -10.39 51.62
N GLN A 248 19.67 -9.23 51.08
CA GLN A 248 18.60 -9.13 50.08
C GLN A 248 19.02 -9.45 48.62
N HIS A 249 20.31 -9.41 48.29
CA HIS A 249 20.78 -9.50 46.89
C HIS A 249 21.92 -10.51 46.69
N ARG A 250 21.68 -11.77 47.08
CA ARG A 250 22.65 -12.85 46.83
C ARG A 250 22.70 -13.20 45.33
N ARG A 251 23.82 -12.90 44.69
CA ARG A 251 24.14 -13.31 43.30
C ARG A 251 25.31 -14.27 43.27
N ARG A 252 25.49 -14.97 42.15
CA ARG A 252 26.68 -15.79 41.87
C ARG A 252 27.16 -15.65 40.42
N PRO A 253 28.46 -15.83 40.16
CA PRO A 253 28.95 -16.04 38.80
C PRO A 253 28.52 -17.42 38.29
N LEU A 254 28.21 -17.50 37.01
CA LEU A 254 27.88 -18.70 36.26
C LEU A 254 28.71 -18.72 34.98
N ALA A 255 29.34 -19.85 34.66
CA ALA A 255 30.22 -19.98 33.50
C ALA A 255 29.75 -21.13 32.59
N GLN A 256 29.38 -20.82 31.34
CA GLN A 256 28.83 -21.80 30.39
C GLN A 256 29.46 -21.71 28.99
N PRO A 257 30.80 -21.59 28.86
CA PRO A 257 31.48 -21.24 27.61
C PRO A 257 31.17 -22.21 26.45
N ASN A 258 30.88 -23.47 26.77
CA ASN A 258 30.66 -24.53 25.81
C ASN A 258 29.18 -24.81 25.48
N LYS A 259 28.22 -24.23 26.23
CA LYS A 259 26.78 -24.54 26.15
C LYS A 259 25.97 -23.31 25.68
N PRO A 260 25.05 -23.45 24.71
CA PRO A 260 24.13 -22.37 24.37
C PRO A 260 23.18 -22.05 25.53
N ILE A 261 23.00 -20.76 25.84
CA ILE A 261 22.01 -20.30 26.83
C ILE A 261 20.62 -20.22 26.17
N GLN A 262 19.61 -20.70 26.90
CA GLN A 262 18.23 -20.80 26.40
C GLN A 262 17.52 -19.43 26.37
N GLY A 263 16.59 -19.25 25.42
CA GLY A 263 15.75 -18.05 25.31
C GLY A 263 16.29 -16.96 24.36
N SER A 264 17.26 -17.29 23.51
CA SER A 264 17.69 -16.48 22.36
C SER A 264 17.28 -17.21 21.07
N THR A 265 16.91 -16.47 20.02
CA THR A 265 16.56 -17.01 18.70
C THR A 265 17.75 -17.71 18.03
N GLY A 266 18.96 -17.21 18.27
CA GLY A 266 20.19 -17.87 17.84
C GLY A 266 20.86 -18.66 18.95
N GLU A 267 21.61 -19.70 18.60
CA GLU A 267 22.54 -20.31 19.56
C GLU A 267 23.62 -19.29 19.96
N ARG A 268 23.72 -19.02 21.26
CA ARG A 268 24.67 -18.08 21.86
C ARG A 268 25.26 -18.73 23.11
N LYS A 269 26.59 -18.90 23.12
CA LYS A 269 27.35 -19.41 24.26
C LYS A 269 27.92 -18.21 25.02
N LEU A 270 27.73 -18.18 26.34
CA LEU A 270 28.24 -17.12 27.21
C LEU A 270 29.42 -17.67 28.00
N ASP A 271 30.54 -16.96 27.97
CA ASP A 271 31.75 -17.38 28.70
C ASP A 271 31.50 -17.38 30.21
N ILE A 272 31.01 -16.25 30.73
CA ILE A 272 30.68 -16.04 32.14
C ILE A 272 29.59 -14.97 32.30
N GLY A 273 28.82 -15.01 33.37
CA GLY A 273 27.94 -13.91 33.77
C GLY A 273 27.41 -14.06 35.19
N PHE A 274 26.89 -12.98 35.78
CA PHE A 274 26.29 -13.01 37.11
C PHE A 274 24.79 -13.30 37.05
N VAL A 275 24.29 -14.15 37.95
CA VAL A 275 22.88 -14.57 38.05
C VAL A 275 22.30 -14.35 39.44
N LYS A 276 20.97 -14.22 39.52
CA LYS A 276 20.21 -14.10 40.79
C LYS A 276 20.07 -15.45 41.55
N ASP A 277 20.28 -16.57 40.88
CA ASP A 277 20.16 -17.90 41.49
C ASP A 277 21.39 -18.24 42.34
N THR A 278 21.17 -18.38 43.65
CA THR A 278 22.21 -18.73 44.63
C THR A 278 22.64 -20.19 44.60
N SER A 279 21.85 -21.06 43.94
CA SER A 279 22.12 -22.48 43.76
C SER A 279 22.78 -22.81 42.41
N ALA A 280 22.93 -21.81 41.53
CA ALA A 280 23.58 -21.97 40.24
C ALA A 280 25.06 -22.38 40.41
N GLY A 281 25.44 -23.45 39.69
CA GLY A 281 26.83 -23.89 39.51
C GLY A 281 27.15 -24.06 38.02
N LYS A 282 28.39 -24.44 37.69
CA LYS A 282 28.94 -24.50 36.31
C LYS A 282 27.99 -25.15 35.28
N ASP A 283 27.29 -26.22 35.66
CA ASP A 283 26.40 -26.98 34.79
C ASP A 283 24.90 -26.67 34.91
N SER A 284 24.48 -25.75 35.80
CA SER A 284 23.07 -25.39 36.00
C SER A 284 22.47 -24.78 34.73
N ARG A 285 21.38 -25.36 34.19
CA ARG A 285 20.71 -24.82 33.00
C ARG A 285 20.22 -23.39 33.27
N CYS A 286 20.64 -22.44 32.43
CA CYS A 286 20.30 -21.04 32.57
C CYS A 286 19.59 -20.50 31.31
N ARG A 287 18.76 -19.48 31.50
CA ARG A 287 18.09 -18.70 30.45
C ARG A 287 18.65 -17.28 30.41
N TRP A 288 18.59 -16.61 29.28
CA TRP A 288 19.03 -15.21 29.15
C TRP A 288 18.33 -14.25 30.12
N SER A 289 17.07 -14.55 30.48
CA SER A 289 16.32 -13.77 31.48
C SER A 289 16.93 -13.81 32.89
N GLN A 290 17.80 -14.78 33.20
CA GLN A 290 18.48 -14.94 34.49
C GLN A 290 19.89 -14.32 34.54
N ILE A 291 20.48 -14.00 33.37
CA ILE A 291 21.80 -13.36 33.27
C ILE A 291 21.64 -11.85 33.53
N LEU A 292 22.27 -11.33 34.57
CA LEU A 292 22.18 -9.92 34.97
C LEU A 292 23.32 -9.06 34.41
N VAL A 293 24.54 -9.62 34.43
CA VAL A 293 25.78 -8.98 33.96
C VAL A 293 26.56 -10.02 33.15
N PRO A 294 26.57 -9.96 31.80
CA PRO A 294 27.39 -10.84 30.98
C PRO A 294 28.86 -10.45 31.00
N GLY A 295 29.73 -11.43 30.78
CA GLY A 295 31.17 -11.27 30.65
C GLY A 295 31.77 -12.09 29.50
N GLU A 296 32.87 -11.60 28.96
CA GLU A 296 33.55 -12.10 27.76
C GLU A 296 35.05 -12.30 28.06
N LEU A 297 35.59 -13.47 27.72
CA LEU A 297 36.94 -13.89 28.11
C LEU A 297 37.77 -14.27 26.87
N LYS A 298 38.86 -13.52 26.62
CA LYS A 298 39.83 -13.85 25.57
C LYS A 298 41.22 -14.03 26.18
N SER A 299 41.95 -15.05 25.75
CA SER A 299 43.34 -15.29 26.21
C SER A 299 44.34 -14.21 25.79
N ASN A 300 44.12 -13.61 24.61
CA ASN A 300 45.03 -12.64 24.00
C ASN A 300 44.66 -11.18 24.38
N PRO A 301 45.56 -10.40 25.01
CA PRO A 301 45.32 -8.98 25.31
C PRO A 301 44.92 -8.13 24.09
N SER A 302 45.43 -8.42 22.91
CA SER A 302 45.12 -7.70 21.66
C SER A 302 43.74 -8.02 21.06
N ALA A 303 42.91 -8.79 21.77
CA ALA A 303 41.50 -9.01 21.48
C ALA A 303 40.56 -7.93 22.08
N ASP A 304 41.08 -7.03 22.95
CA ASP A 304 40.37 -5.84 23.42
C ASP A 304 40.23 -4.80 22.30
N LYS A 305 39.37 -5.11 21.32
CA LYS A 305 39.05 -4.25 20.18
C LYS A 305 37.66 -4.55 19.64
N ALA A 306 37.11 -3.55 18.93
CA ALA A 306 35.76 -3.58 18.37
C ALA A 306 35.45 -4.88 17.59
N SER A 307 36.35 -5.34 16.73
CA SER A 307 36.13 -6.52 15.88
C SER A 307 36.25 -7.88 16.59
N MET A 308 36.38 -7.91 17.91
CA MET A 308 36.52 -9.11 18.74
C MET A 308 35.69 -8.97 20.02
N ALA A 309 36.32 -8.84 21.20
CA ALA A 309 35.64 -8.94 22.49
C ALA A 309 34.48 -7.94 22.68
N TRP A 310 34.56 -6.74 22.12
CA TRP A 310 33.52 -5.72 22.32
C TRP A 310 32.22 -6.07 21.58
N LEU A 311 32.31 -6.57 20.35
CA LEU A 311 31.14 -7.03 19.60
C LEU A 311 30.59 -8.34 20.17
N ASP A 312 31.45 -9.27 20.62
CA ASP A 312 30.99 -10.51 21.24
C ASP A 312 30.22 -10.26 22.56
N LEU A 313 30.75 -9.40 23.45
CA LEU A 313 30.02 -8.93 24.63
C LEU A 313 28.74 -8.15 24.25
N GLY A 314 28.79 -7.35 23.18
CA GLY A 314 27.63 -6.66 22.61
C GLY A 314 26.50 -7.61 22.23
N ARG A 315 26.80 -8.78 21.64
CA ARG A 315 25.78 -9.83 21.38
C ARG A 315 25.10 -10.25 22.67
N TYR A 316 25.87 -10.50 23.75
CA TYR A 316 25.30 -10.92 25.03
C TYR A 316 24.44 -9.82 25.67
N ALA A 317 24.88 -8.56 25.58
CA ALA A 317 24.09 -7.42 26.04
C ALA A 317 22.77 -7.30 25.28
N ARG A 318 22.74 -7.57 23.96
CA ARG A 318 21.50 -7.69 23.19
C ARG A 318 20.58 -8.75 23.80
N GLU A 319 21.03 -10.01 23.91
CA GLU A 319 20.17 -11.10 24.38
C GLU A 319 19.63 -10.87 25.81
N VAL A 320 20.42 -10.25 26.69
CA VAL A 320 19.96 -9.81 28.03
C VAL A 320 18.87 -8.73 27.91
N LEU A 321 19.07 -7.70 27.08
CA LEU A 321 18.07 -6.64 26.84
C LEU A 321 16.79 -7.18 26.17
N VAL A 322 16.86 -8.22 25.34
CA VAL A 322 15.67 -8.88 24.78
C VAL A 322 14.94 -9.67 25.86
N ALA A 323 15.65 -10.52 26.61
CA ALA A 323 15.05 -11.43 27.59
C ALA A 323 14.54 -10.73 28.87
N GLN A 324 15.05 -9.52 29.18
CA GLN A 324 14.62 -8.70 30.32
C GLN A 324 13.98 -7.41 29.80
N ASN A 325 12.64 -7.42 29.69
CA ASN A 325 11.88 -6.35 29.05
C ASN A 325 11.95 -4.99 29.77
N THR A 326 12.14 -4.97 31.10
CA THR A 326 12.20 -3.76 31.94
C THR A 326 13.60 -3.16 32.11
N ARG A 327 14.57 -3.51 31.24
CA ARG A 327 15.96 -2.98 31.30
C ARG A 327 16.10 -1.65 30.55
N ARG A 328 16.64 -0.65 31.25
CA ARG A 328 17.11 0.63 30.70
C ARG A 328 18.50 0.48 30.07
N PHE A 329 19.41 -0.20 30.76
CA PHE A 329 20.78 -0.52 30.32
C PHE A 329 21.26 -1.87 30.87
N VAL A 330 22.38 -2.37 30.35
CA VAL A 330 23.08 -3.58 30.83
C VAL A 330 24.56 -3.27 31.08
N LEU A 331 25.02 -3.57 32.29
CA LEU A 331 26.45 -3.62 32.61
C LEU A 331 27.05 -4.97 32.17
N GLY A 332 28.31 -4.96 31.76
CA GLY A 332 29.08 -6.16 31.42
C GLY A 332 30.58 -5.95 31.57
N PHE A 333 31.39 -6.96 31.29
CA PHE A 333 32.85 -6.85 31.36
C PHE A 333 33.58 -7.71 30.33
N THR A 334 34.76 -7.27 29.92
CA THR A 334 35.70 -8.04 29.10
C THR A 334 36.97 -8.28 29.88
N ILE A 335 37.54 -9.49 29.84
CA ILE A 335 38.91 -9.78 30.28
C ILE A 335 39.68 -10.32 29.08
N CYS A 336 40.78 -9.66 28.70
CA CYS A 336 41.63 -10.00 27.57
C CYS A 336 43.07 -10.17 28.06
N GLY A 337 43.55 -11.41 28.17
CA GLY A 337 44.72 -11.71 29.01
C GLY A 337 44.41 -11.37 30.46
N SER A 338 45.23 -10.52 31.12
CA SER A 338 44.90 -9.94 32.43
C SER A 338 44.25 -8.55 32.36
N LEU A 339 43.96 -8.03 31.15
CA LEU A 339 43.42 -6.68 30.98
C LEU A 339 41.90 -6.70 31.08
N MET A 340 41.35 -6.03 32.09
CA MET A 340 39.91 -5.91 32.31
C MET A 340 39.37 -4.55 31.83
N ARG A 341 38.12 -4.56 31.37
CA ARG A 341 37.33 -3.36 31.09
C ARG A 341 35.87 -3.60 31.46
N VAL A 342 35.25 -2.62 32.10
CA VAL A 342 33.81 -2.63 32.42
C VAL A 342 33.05 -1.85 31.36
N TRP A 343 31.88 -2.36 30.98
CA TRP A 343 31.04 -1.88 29.90
C TRP A 343 29.64 -1.52 30.41
N ALA A 344 29.03 -0.51 29.78
CA ALA A 344 27.60 -0.24 29.86
C ALA A 344 27.04 -0.17 28.44
N PHE A 345 26.00 -0.96 28.17
CA PHE A 345 25.25 -0.98 26.92
C PHE A 345 23.87 -0.39 27.15
N ASP A 346 23.54 0.66 26.38
CA ASP A 346 22.35 1.48 26.52
C ASP A 346 21.75 1.82 25.16
N ARG A 347 20.72 2.68 25.15
CA ARG A 347 19.91 2.97 23.95
C ARG A 347 20.60 3.87 22.92
N LEU A 348 21.84 4.30 23.19
CA LEU A 348 22.76 4.96 22.27
C LEU A 348 23.99 4.10 21.91
N GLY A 349 24.08 2.85 22.38
CA GLY A 349 25.18 1.92 22.07
C GLY A 349 26.02 1.54 23.31
N GLY A 350 27.29 1.21 23.10
CA GLY A 350 28.21 0.79 24.17
C GLY A 350 29.20 1.88 24.59
N ILE A 351 29.36 2.09 25.90
CA ILE A 351 30.46 2.85 26.50
C ILE A 351 31.23 1.99 27.50
N ALA A 352 32.51 2.29 27.73
CA ALA A 352 33.35 1.48 28.60
C ALA A 352 34.41 2.29 29.37
N SER A 353 34.75 1.76 30.54
CA SER A 353 35.79 2.27 31.44
C SER A 353 37.16 2.37 30.78
N GLU A 354 38.10 3.01 31.47
CA GLU A 354 39.53 2.78 31.28
C GLU A 354 39.87 1.30 31.49
N GLN A 355 40.91 0.84 30.78
CA GLN A 355 41.42 -0.53 30.90
C GLN A 355 42.42 -0.57 32.03
N PHE A 356 42.32 -1.58 32.88
CA PHE A 356 43.28 -1.84 33.94
C PHE A 356 43.75 -3.30 33.87
N ASP A 357 44.96 -3.54 34.37
CA ASP A 357 45.54 -4.87 34.47
C ASP A 357 45.23 -5.42 35.86
N ILE A 358 44.43 -6.49 35.95
CA ILE A 358 43.96 -7.02 37.25
C ILE A 358 45.11 -7.50 38.13
N ASN A 359 46.26 -7.84 37.54
CA ASN A 359 47.48 -8.23 38.24
C ASN A 359 48.32 -7.03 38.72
N LYS A 360 47.88 -5.80 38.43
CA LYS A 360 48.50 -4.56 38.93
C LYS A 360 47.53 -3.79 39.83
N ASP A 361 46.26 -3.71 39.43
CA ASP A 361 45.19 -3.11 40.24
C ASP A 361 44.20 -4.18 40.73
N GLY A 362 44.66 -4.97 41.70
CA GLY A 362 43.82 -5.97 42.36
C GLY A 362 42.69 -5.35 43.20
N ARG A 363 42.83 -4.13 43.71
CA ARG A 363 41.76 -3.45 44.47
C ARG A 363 40.60 -3.09 43.55
N GLN A 364 40.87 -2.53 42.37
CA GLN A 364 39.84 -2.22 41.38
C GLN A 364 39.15 -3.50 40.88
N PHE A 365 39.90 -4.59 40.67
CA PHE A 365 39.32 -5.89 40.36
C PHE A 365 38.34 -6.36 41.45
N VAL A 366 38.76 -6.40 42.72
CA VAL A 366 37.90 -6.77 43.87
C VAL A 366 36.64 -5.91 43.92
N SER A 367 36.77 -4.59 43.80
CA SER A 367 35.64 -3.65 43.83
C SER A 367 34.66 -3.88 42.68
N THR A 368 35.17 -4.21 41.49
CA THR A 368 34.33 -4.53 40.33
C THR A 368 33.47 -5.77 40.58
N ILE A 369 34.08 -6.85 41.09
CA ILE A 369 33.39 -8.13 41.31
C ILE A 369 32.39 -8.01 42.48
N LEU A 370 32.77 -7.38 43.59
CA LEU A 370 31.85 -7.08 44.69
C LEU A 370 30.68 -6.20 44.25
N GLY A 371 30.94 -5.19 43.41
CA GLY A 371 29.90 -4.33 42.85
C GLY A 371 28.83 -5.12 42.08
N PHE A 372 29.22 -5.98 41.15
CA PHE A 372 28.26 -6.82 40.41
C PHE A 372 27.50 -7.81 41.30
N LEU A 373 28.11 -8.28 42.39
CA LEU A 373 27.42 -9.10 43.38
C LEU A 373 26.38 -8.30 44.16
N TRP A 374 26.66 -7.04 44.49
CA TRP A 374 25.91 -6.26 45.50
C TRP A 374 24.90 -5.23 44.96
N MET A 375 25.06 -4.71 43.74
CA MET A 375 24.18 -3.69 43.15
C MET A 375 22.69 -4.05 43.33
N ASN A 376 21.79 -3.09 43.58
CA ASN A 376 20.35 -3.38 43.55
C ASN A 376 19.86 -3.54 42.08
N GLU A 377 18.57 -3.81 41.85
CA GLU A 377 18.05 -4.00 40.48
C GLU A 377 18.10 -2.69 39.67
N GLU A 378 17.77 -1.57 40.27
CA GLU A 378 17.83 -0.25 39.63
C GLU A 378 19.28 0.13 39.21
N GLN A 379 20.28 -0.10 40.07
CA GLN A 379 21.71 0.10 39.81
C GLN A 379 22.25 -0.81 38.71
N LEU A 380 21.73 -2.04 38.59
CA LEU A 380 22.02 -2.90 37.44
C LEU A 380 21.41 -2.35 36.14
N GLY A 381 20.39 -1.50 36.22
CA GLY A 381 19.68 -0.87 35.09
C GLY A 381 18.27 -1.37 34.83
N PHE A 382 17.57 -1.94 35.82
CA PHE A 382 16.13 -2.15 35.73
C PHE A 382 15.38 -0.81 35.92
N ASP A 383 14.18 -0.69 35.35
CA ASP A 383 13.27 0.45 35.55
C ASP A 383 12.56 0.31 36.92
N PRO A 384 12.78 1.23 37.88
CA PRO A 384 12.12 1.18 39.20
C PRO A 384 10.67 1.65 39.18
N THR A 385 10.18 2.26 38.09
CA THR A 385 8.76 2.67 37.96
C THR A 385 7.84 1.48 37.69
N ILE A 386 8.39 0.37 37.20
CA ILE A 386 7.67 -0.90 37.04
C ILE A 386 7.80 -1.69 38.35
N MET A 387 6.84 -1.46 39.24
CA MET A 387 6.81 -2.03 40.59
C MET A 387 6.37 -3.49 40.60
N THR A 388 6.64 -4.18 41.71
CA THR A 388 6.13 -5.53 42.00
C THR A 388 5.67 -5.61 43.45
N ALA A 389 4.40 -5.94 43.67
CA ALA A 389 3.83 -6.18 45.01
C ALA A 389 2.91 -7.40 44.95
N ASN A 390 2.86 -8.20 46.02
CA ASN A 390 2.03 -9.41 46.14
C ASN A 390 2.21 -10.48 45.03
N GLY A 391 3.23 -10.36 44.18
CA GLY A 391 3.47 -11.22 43.00
C GLY A 391 3.01 -10.61 41.68
N GLU A 392 2.29 -9.49 41.71
CA GLU A 392 1.79 -8.77 40.55
C GLU A 392 2.72 -7.60 40.20
N ARG A 393 2.84 -7.28 38.91
CA ARG A 393 3.59 -6.13 38.41
C ARG A 393 2.64 -5.02 38.04
N PHE A 394 2.99 -3.77 38.32
CA PHE A 394 2.15 -2.62 38.01
C PHE A 394 2.99 -1.35 37.81
N ILE A 395 2.35 -0.33 37.25
CA ILE A 395 2.81 1.05 37.25
C ILE A 395 1.77 1.93 37.96
N GLU A 396 2.20 3.08 38.47
CA GLU A 396 1.33 4.13 38.99
C GLU A 396 1.37 5.31 38.01
N VAL A 397 0.20 5.82 37.60
CA VAL A 397 0.08 6.94 36.65
C VAL A 397 -0.85 8.02 37.19
N ASP A 398 -0.46 9.29 37.07
CA ASP A 398 -1.27 10.41 37.53
C ASP A 398 -2.23 10.89 36.44
N ARG A 399 -3.54 10.69 36.69
CA ARG A 399 -4.60 10.99 35.71
C ARG A 399 -5.79 11.67 36.37
N ASN A 400 -6.26 12.77 35.78
CA ASN A 400 -7.37 13.59 36.30
C ASN A 400 -7.19 14.08 37.76
N GLY A 401 -5.94 14.21 38.24
CA GLY A 401 -5.64 14.60 39.62
C GLY A 401 -5.67 13.45 40.65
N SER A 402 -5.70 12.20 40.19
CA SER A 402 -5.61 10.99 41.02
C SER A 402 -4.59 10.02 40.46
N THR A 403 -3.81 9.38 41.32
CA THR A 403 -2.92 8.27 40.94
C THR A 403 -3.74 7.01 40.72
N GLU A 404 -3.61 6.41 39.54
CA GLU A 404 -4.26 5.17 39.11
C GLU A 404 -3.22 4.06 38.98
N ARG A 405 -3.51 2.86 39.48
CA ARG A 405 -2.65 1.68 39.31
C ARG A 405 -3.05 0.91 38.07
N ILE A 406 -2.07 0.62 37.23
CA ILE A 406 -2.26 -0.18 36.02
C ILE A 406 -1.45 -1.48 36.18
N ILE A 407 -2.15 -2.60 36.28
CA ILE A 407 -1.59 -3.95 36.44
C ILE A 407 -1.05 -4.43 35.09
N ILE A 408 0.13 -5.04 35.09
CA ILE A 408 0.82 -5.58 33.90
C ILE A 408 0.59 -7.09 33.84
N ASP A 409 -0.24 -7.53 32.90
CA ASP A 409 -0.62 -8.93 32.72
C ASP A 409 0.49 -9.72 32.01
N GLU A 410 0.81 -9.34 30.77
CA GLU A 410 1.70 -10.09 29.89
C GLU A 410 2.50 -9.19 28.94
N VAL A 411 3.61 -9.71 28.44
CA VAL A 411 4.46 -9.03 27.46
C VAL A 411 3.94 -9.37 26.06
N MET A 412 3.38 -8.39 25.36
CA MET A 412 2.86 -8.57 24.00
C MET A 412 3.98 -8.56 22.95
N GLN A 413 4.93 -7.63 23.09
CA GLN A 413 5.98 -7.40 22.10
C GLN A 413 7.25 -6.83 22.76
N ARG A 414 8.43 -7.27 22.31
CA ARG A 414 9.73 -6.68 22.68
C ARG A 414 10.62 -6.57 21.44
N ALA A 415 10.93 -5.34 21.04
CA ALA A 415 11.78 -5.04 19.92
C ALA A 415 13.25 -5.43 20.22
N PRO A 416 13.87 -6.36 19.47
CA PRO A 416 15.12 -6.98 19.89
C PRO A 416 16.35 -6.18 19.46
N CYS A 417 16.59 -5.03 20.12
CA CYS A 417 17.75 -4.15 19.87
C CYS A 417 18.37 -3.59 21.16
N ILE A 418 19.64 -3.20 21.07
CA ILE A 418 20.40 -2.42 22.05
C ILE A 418 20.09 -0.94 21.82
N ALA A 419 20.53 -0.40 20.68
CA ALA A 419 20.44 1.03 20.36
C ALA A 419 19.30 1.31 19.37
N GLY A 420 18.37 2.19 19.75
CA GLY A 420 17.13 2.36 19.01
C GLY A 420 15.96 2.75 19.91
N ARG A 421 14.74 2.49 19.43
CA ARG A 421 13.52 2.68 20.23
C ARG A 421 13.37 1.63 21.33
N ALA A 422 13.87 0.41 21.13
CA ALA A 422 13.72 -0.71 22.07
C ALA A 422 12.27 -0.91 22.57
N THR A 423 11.30 -0.68 21.68
CA THR A 423 9.87 -0.68 21.97
C THR A 423 9.45 -1.94 22.71
N THR A 424 8.71 -1.76 23.80
CA THR A 424 8.09 -2.87 24.56
C THR A 424 6.63 -2.58 24.72
N CYS A 425 5.79 -3.56 24.43
CA CYS A 425 4.35 -3.47 24.67
C CYS A 425 3.95 -4.54 25.68
N TRP A 426 3.13 -4.15 26.67
CA TRP A 426 2.48 -5.05 27.60
C TRP A 426 0.97 -4.90 27.53
N LYS A 427 0.27 -6.02 27.68
CA LYS A 427 -1.16 -6.03 28.00
C LYS A 427 -1.32 -5.70 29.47
N ALA A 428 -2.32 -4.87 29.77
CA ALA A 428 -2.52 -4.33 31.09
C ALA A 428 -4.00 -4.02 31.35
N HIS A 429 -4.35 -3.73 32.60
CA HIS A 429 -5.67 -3.26 32.99
C HIS A 429 -5.61 -2.37 34.24
N PRO A 430 -6.55 -1.44 34.48
CA PRO A 430 -6.63 -0.68 35.72
C PRO A 430 -6.95 -1.59 36.92
N GLU A 431 -6.32 -1.34 38.08
CA GLU A 431 -6.56 -2.10 39.31
C GLU A 431 -8.06 -2.13 39.66
N GLY A 432 -8.63 -3.34 39.76
CA GLY A 432 -10.06 -3.56 40.01
C GLY A 432 -10.98 -3.47 38.78
N ARG A 433 -10.45 -3.33 37.55
CA ARG A 433 -11.20 -3.35 36.28
C ARG A 433 -10.55 -4.25 35.21
N PRO A 434 -10.42 -5.57 35.43
CA PRO A 434 -9.78 -6.49 34.49
C PRO A 434 -10.49 -6.60 33.13
N GLU A 435 -11.76 -6.18 33.04
CA GLU A 435 -12.52 -6.07 31.79
C GLU A 435 -12.02 -4.92 30.89
N MET A 436 -11.35 -3.91 31.46
CA MET A 436 -10.84 -2.77 30.70
C MET A 436 -9.38 -3.02 30.27
N LEU A 437 -9.22 -3.74 29.16
CA LEU A 437 -7.91 -3.98 28.57
C LEU A 437 -7.27 -2.66 28.08
N LEU A 438 -5.97 -2.55 28.33
CA LEU A 438 -5.09 -1.46 27.92
C LEU A 438 -3.79 -2.04 27.34
N VAL A 439 -3.06 -1.22 26.58
CA VAL A 439 -1.70 -1.53 26.14
C VAL A 439 -0.75 -0.46 26.66
N ILE A 440 0.24 -0.85 27.46
CA ILE A 440 1.36 0.01 27.87
C ILE A 440 2.47 -0.16 26.83
N LYS A 441 2.99 0.94 26.26
CA LYS A 441 4.10 0.99 25.31
C LYS A 441 5.23 1.85 25.86
N ASP A 442 6.37 1.24 26.14
CA ASP A 442 7.61 1.93 26.50
C ASP A 442 8.53 2.04 25.27
N SER A 443 9.14 3.22 25.05
CA SER A 443 10.06 3.45 23.94
C SER A 443 11.09 4.55 24.20
N TRP A 444 12.25 4.45 23.55
CA TRP A 444 13.37 5.39 23.69
C TRP A 444 13.47 6.32 22.49
N GLN A 445 12.91 7.51 22.64
CA GLN A 445 12.65 8.45 21.56
C GLN A 445 13.71 9.55 21.49
N TYR A 446 13.89 10.14 20.31
CA TYR A 446 14.71 11.33 20.15
C TYR A 446 13.96 12.54 20.75
N PRO A 447 14.57 13.35 21.65
CA PRO A 447 13.90 14.50 22.25
C PRO A 447 13.56 15.58 21.22
N GLU A 448 14.24 15.60 20.07
CA GLU A 448 13.94 16.54 18.99
C GLU A 448 12.69 16.18 18.18
N ARG A 449 12.01 15.06 18.49
CA ARG A 449 10.74 14.66 17.86
C ARG A 449 9.53 14.97 18.74
N ASP A 450 8.45 15.27 18.03
CA ASP A 450 7.08 15.29 18.52
C ASP A 450 6.77 13.98 19.29
N GLU A 451 6.06 14.09 20.41
CA GLU A 451 5.81 12.94 21.29
C GLU A 451 4.63 12.12 20.77
N GLU A 452 4.78 10.80 20.69
CA GLU A 452 3.71 9.93 20.17
C GLU A 452 2.41 10.06 21.00
N GLY A 453 2.52 10.13 22.32
CA GLY A 453 1.38 10.31 23.21
C GLY A 453 0.61 11.61 22.97
N GLU A 454 1.29 12.68 22.54
CA GLU A 454 0.66 13.95 22.13
C GLU A 454 -0.05 13.80 20.79
N LEU A 455 0.58 13.15 19.81
CA LEU A 455 -0.01 12.90 18.48
C LEU A 455 -1.26 12.01 18.57
N LEU A 456 -1.21 10.96 19.39
CA LEU A 456 -2.35 10.07 19.64
C LEU A 456 -3.49 10.77 20.38
N ARG A 457 -3.17 11.63 21.37
CA ARG A 457 -4.20 12.44 22.04
C ARG A 457 -4.88 13.37 21.04
N GLU A 458 -4.12 14.12 20.25
CA GLU A 458 -4.69 15.03 19.25
C GLU A 458 -5.51 14.30 18.16
N ALA A 459 -5.07 13.12 17.71
CA ALA A 459 -5.83 12.28 16.78
C ALA A 459 -7.15 11.77 17.41
N THR A 460 -7.10 11.37 18.69
CA THR A 460 -8.30 10.94 19.45
C THR A 460 -9.27 12.10 19.63
N ASP A 461 -8.78 13.28 20.02
CA ASP A 461 -9.58 14.49 20.23
C ASP A 461 -10.22 15.02 18.92
N LYS A 462 -9.55 14.80 17.78
CA LYS A 462 -10.08 15.08 16.43
C LYS A 462 -11.07 14.03 15.91
N GLY A 463 -11.33 12.95 16.67
CA GLY A 463 -12.26 11.89 16.27
C GLY A 463 -11.79 11.01 15.12
N VAL A 464 -10.47 10.80 14.98
CA VAL A 464 -9.91 9.88 13.99
C VAL A 464 -10.41 8.45 14.25
N VAL A 465 -10.93 7.79 13.22
CA VAL A 465 -11.44 6.41 13.29
C VAL A 465 -10.36 5.39 12.91
N ASN A 466 -10.50 4.14 13.35
CA ASN A 466 -9.60 3.02 13.03
C ASN A 466 -8.10 3.34 13.29
N VAL A 467 -7.82 4.11 14.34
CA VAL A 467 -6.49 4.36 14.91
C VAL A 467 -6.60 4.20 16.42
N ALA A 468 -5.57 3.65 17.07
CA ALA A 468 -5.60 3.42 18.51
C ALA A 468 -5.82 4.70 19.32
N ARG A 469 -6.76 4.63 20.27
CA ARG A 469 -7.23 5.76 21.07
C ARG A 469 -6.37 5.94 22.31
N TYR A 470 -6.11 7.21 22.63
CA TYR A 470 -5.29 7.63 23.75
C TYR A 470 -5.92 7.34 25.12
N TYR A 471 -5.13 6.80 26.07
CA TYR A 471 -5.51 6.69 27.49
C TYR A 471 -4.71 7.65 28.38
N HIS A 472 -3.37 7.56 28.31
CA HIS A 472 -2.40 8.35 29.08
C HIS A 472 -1.02 8.35 28.37
N HIS A 473 -0.13 9.28 28.71
CA HIS A 473 1.29 9.22 28.35
C HIS A 473 2.13 10.02 29.35
N GLU A 474 3.40 9.67 29.46
CA GLU A 474 4.38 10.36 30.31
C GLU A 474 5.81 10.23 29.73
N THR A 475 6.68 11.16 30.10
CA THR A 475 8.13 10.93 30.08
C THR A 475 8.50 10.28 31.41
N VAL A 476 9.13 9.11 31.37
CA VAL A 476 9.47 8.33 32.58
C VAL A 476 10.51 9.10 33.39
N GLN A 477 10.31 9.22 34.70
CA GLN A 477 11.24 9.92 35.60
C GLN A 477 11.83 8.98 36.64
N ILE A 478 13.15 9.03 36.82
CA ILE A 478 13.89 8.32 37.87
C ILE A 478 14.52 9.37 38.79
N ASP A 479 14.31 9.26 40.10
CA ASP A 479 14.74 10.23 41.12
C ASP A 479 14.32 11.69 40.83
N GLY A 480 13.16 11.87 40.19
CA GLY A 480 12.62 13.19 39.84
C GLY A 480 13.31 13.87 38.64
N ALA A 481 14.08 13.12 37.85
CA ALA A 481 14.66 13.58 36.60
C ALA A 481 14.25 12.65 35.45
N ASP A 482 14.05 13.21 34.25
CA ASP A 482 13.72 12.45 33.05
C ASP A 482 14.75 11.33 32.79
N ASP A 483 14.25 10.14 32.43
CA ASP A 483 15.06 8.96 32.14
C ASP A 483 15.69 9.08 30.75
N ASP A 484 16.68 9.97 30.64
CA ASP A 484 17.46 10.20 29.42
C ASP A 484 18.80 9.45 29.44
N VAL A 485 19.28 9.04 28.27
CA VAL A 485 20.46 8.19 28.18
C VAL A 485 21.74 8.90 28.65
N ARG A 486 21.86 10.22 28.46
CA ARG A 486 23.10 10.95 28.75
C ARG A 486 23.23 11.34 30.22
N ASN A 487 22.18 11.90 30.82
CA ASN A 487 22.25 12.38 32.20
C ASN A 487 21.86 11.29 33.20
N ASN A 488 20.79 10.53 32.95
CA ASN A 488 20.33 9.49 33.87
C ASN A 488 21.13 8.18 33.69
N VAL A 489 20.99 7.51 32.55
CA VAL A 489 21.60 6.18 32.32
C VAL A 489 23.13 6.23 32.35
N ARG A 490 23.75 7.16 31.60
CA ARG A 490 25.20 7.36 31.56
C ARG A 490 25.71 8.29 32.67
N ARG A 491 24.86 8.75 33.59
CA ARG A 491 25.26 9.52 34.79
C ARG A 491 26.13 10.75 34.48
N GLY A 492 25.86 11.41 33.35
CA GLY A 492 26.58 12.62 32.90
C GLY A 492 27.98 12.38 32.32
N LEU A 493 28.39 11.13 32.08
CA LEU A 493 29.73 10.80 31.56
C LEU A 493 30.01 11.43 30.18
N ASP A 494 31.12 12.18 30.09
CA ASP A 494 31.53 12.88 28.87
C ASP A 494 32.27 11.94 27.89
N ILE A 495 31.52 11.42 26.92
CA ILE A 495 32.07 10.56 25.86
C ILE A 495 33.10 11.26 24.95
N THR A 496 33.20 12.60 24.95
CA THR A 496 34.25 13.30 24.17
C THR A 496 35.65 13.11 24.76
N GLN A 497 35.74 12.68 26.01
CA GLN A 497 36.98 12.35 26.70
C GLN A 497 37.40 10.87 26.56
N ALA A 498 36.61 10.05 25.85
CA ALA A 498 36.97 8.65 25.60
C ALA A 498 38.27 8.55 24.80
N ALA A 499 39.15 7.61 25.15
CA ALA A 499 40.47 7.44 24.55
C ALA A 499 40.44 7.18 23.03
N ASN A 500 39.34 6.63 22.51
CA ASN A 500 39.11 6.42 21.08
C ASN A 500 38.18 7.46 20.42
N TYR A 501 37.74 8.49 21.15
CA TYR A 501 36.93 9.56 20.58
C TYR A 501 37.68 10.30 19.47
N ARG A 502 36.99 10.54 18.35
CA ARG A 502 37.49 11.35 17.24
C ARG A 502 36.38 12.34 16.89
N PRO A 503 36.64 13.66 16.95
CA PRO A 503 35.66 14.64 16.52
C PRO A 503 35.22 14.35 15.08
N GLU A 504 33.92 14.39 14.82
CA GLU A 504 33.40 14.32 13.46
C GLU A 504 34.05 15.43 12.62
N ARG A 505 34.85 15.04 11.62
CA ARG A 505 35.28 16.01 10.61
C ARG A 505 34.01 16.52 9.94
N PRO A 506 33.75 17.85 9.88
CA PRO A 506 32.63 18.36 9.10
C PRO A 506 32.78 17.80 7.69
N THR A 507 31.74 17.12 7.21
CA THR A 507 31.76 16.40 5.94
C THR A 507 32.18 17.37 4.85
N ARG A 508 33.41 17.18 4.37
CA ARG A 508 33.98 18.01 3.30
C ARG A 508 33.10 17.77 2.09
N ARG A 509 32.25 18.75 1.77
CA ARG A 509 31.34 18.71 0.62
C ARG A 509 32.09 18.12 -0.57
N THR A 510 31.61 16.99 -1.08
CA THR A 510 32.10 16.39 -2.30
C THR A 510 31.73 17.30 -3.45
N ASN A 511 32.59 18.30 -3.69
CA ASN A 511 32.59 19.03 -4.95
C ASN A 511 32.87 17.99 -6.04
N VAL A 512 31.81 17.50 -6.68
CA VAL A 512 31.88 16.87 -7.99
C VAL A 512 32.25 17.98 -8.97
N MET A 513 33.53 18.31 -9.02
CA MET A 513 34.05 19.23 -10.02
C MET A 513 34.07 18.51 -11.36
N SER A 514 33.17 18.98 -12.22
CA SER A 514 33.21 18.87 -13.68
C SER A 514 34.63 18.72 -14.23
N GLY A 515 34.86 17.67 -15.01
CA GLY A 515 36.10 17.51 -15.75
C GLY A 515 36.30 18.64 -16.75
N THR A 516 37.45 19.29 -16.69
CA THR A 516 38.03 20.05 -17.79
C THR A 516 39.50 19.65 -17.91
N SER A 517 39.91 19.29 -19.12
CA SER A 517 41.26 18.83 -19.41
C SER A 517 42.16 20.00 -19.81
N ARG A 518 43.42 19.98 -19.34
CA ARG A 518 44.63 19.92 -20.20
C ARG A 518 45.93 19.94 -19.40
N GLU A 519 46.99 19.52 -20.09
CA GLU A 519 48.33 19.25 -19.56
C GLU A 519 49.15 20.53 -19.28
N GLY A 520 50.17 20.44 -18.42
CA GLY A 520 51.18 21.50 -18.28
C GLY A 520 52.07 21.35 -17.04
N ARG A 521 53.35 21.04 -17.23
CA ARG A 521 54.39 20.92 -16.16
C ARG A 521 54.70 22.29 -15.52
N GLY A 522 55.06 22.32 -14.22
CA GLY A 522 55.70 23.53 -13.65
C GLY A 522 55.88 23.59 -12.12
N SER A 523 57.10 23.36 -11.67
CA SER A 523 57.67 23.45 -10.32
C SER A 523 57.39 24.70 -9.43
N THR A 524 57.31 24.44 -8.11
CA THR A 524 57.88 25.20 -6.95
C THR A 524 57.38 26.61 -6.52
N SER A 525 57.13 26.68 -5.19
CA SER A 525 57.50 27.75 -4.24
C SER A 525 56.51 28.86 -3.78
N VAL A 526 56.33 28.93 -2.45
CA VAL A 526 56.48 30.11 -1.56
C VAL A 526 55.52 31.33 -1.69
N SER A 527 54.58 31.39 -0.73
CA SER A 527 54.19 32.58 0.10
C SER A 527 53.31 33.76 -0.39
N ARG A 528 52.44 34.17 0.56
CA ARG A 528 52.04 35.56 0.98
C ARG A 528 50.88 36.33 0.30
N LYS A 529 49.83 36.53 1.15
CA LYS A 529 49.13 37.78 1.55
C LYS A 529 48.31 38.62 0.53
N ARG A 530 47.06 38.96 0.97
CA ARG A 530 46.33 40.28 1.04
C ARG A 530 46.62 41.36 -0.04
N SER A 531 45.67 42.20 -0.50
CA SER A 531 44.56 42.86 0.23
C SER A 531 43.50 43.52 -0.69
N SER A 532 42.39 43.97 -0.07
CA SER A 532 41.48 45.14 -0.27
C SER A 532 41.78 46.21 -1.37
N SER A 533 40.93 47.17 -1.78
CA SER A 533 39.65 47.80 -1.35
C SER A 533 39.24 48.81 -2.47
N GLN A 534 38.02 49.33 -2.70
CA GLN A 534 37.18 50.34 -1.99
C GLN A 534 35.86 50.45 -2.82
N VAL A 535 34.62 50.58 -2.32
CA VAL A 535 33.94 51.54 -1.42
C VAL A 535 33.56 52.89 -2.05
N GLY A 536 32.24 53.17 -2.13
CA GLY A 536 31.64 54.47 -2.46
C GLY A 536 30.09 54.40 -2.52
N ALA A 537 29.39 54.93 -1.50
CA ALA A 537 27.91 55.00 -1.39
C ALA A 537 27.48 56.48 -1.14
N PRO A 538 26.17 56.87 -1.15
CA PRO A 538 25.27 56.59 -0.01
C PRO A 538 23.74 56.38 -0.28
N LEU A 539 23.05 56.01 0.81
CA LEU A 539 21.62 55.68 1.10
C LEU A 539 20.65 56.91 1.02
N PRO A 540 19.30 56.87 1.31
CA PRO A 540 18.43 55.93 2.10
C PRO A 540 17.03 55.57 1.47
N SER A 541 16.05 54.83 2.06
CA SER A 541 15.97 53.76 3.10
C SER A 541 14.52 53.15 3.20
N SER A 542 14.27 52.32 4.24
CA SER A 542 13.03 51.60 4.66
C SER A 542 12.75 50.27 3.94
N LYS A 543 12.45 49.14 4.61
CA LYS A 543 11.93 48.92 5.98
C LYS A 543 12.79 47.95 6.83
N ARG A 544 12.44 47.90 8.12
CA ARG A 544 13.13 47.32 9.28
C ARG A 544 13.69 45.89 9.15
N SER A 545 14.82 45.70 9.78
CA SER A 545 15.39 44.42 10.21
C SER A 545 14.71 43.85 11.45
N CYS A 546 14.57 42.52 11.51
CA CYS A 546 14.63 41.74 12.75
C CYS A 546 15.47 40.49 12.47
N SER A 547 16.68 40.44 13.03
CA SER A 547 17.57 39.29 12.95
C SER A 547 17.16 38.24 14.00
N VAL A 548 16.69 37.09 13.56
CA VAL A 548 16.95 35.84 14.30
C VAL A 548 18.16 35.21 13.62
N SER A 549 19.31 35.37 14.25
CA SER A 549 20.53 34.66 13.84
C SER A 549 20.25 33.17 13.84
N SER A 550 20.59 32.49 12.73
CA SER A 550 20.75 31.04 12.74
C SER A 550 21.92 30.70 13.66
N THR A 551 21.63 30.53 14.94
CA THR A 551 22.56 29.97 15.91
C THR A 551 23.02 28.65 15.32
N ARG A 552 24.29 28.58 14.92
CA ARG A 552 24.92 27.34 14.48
C ARG A 552 24.61 26.30 15.53
N ALA A 553 23.79 25.31 15.18
CA ALA A 553 23.72 24.09 15.95
C ALA A 553 25.11 23.46 15.91
N ALA A 554 25.91 23.70 16.95
CA ALA A 554 27.00 22.81 17.29
C ALA A 554 26.37 21.41 17.37
N SER A 555 26.95 20.43 16.69
CA SER A 555 26.37 19.10 16.57
C SER A 555 26.26 18.46 17.96
N SER A 556 25.09 18.60 18.60
CA SER A 556 24.80 18.00 19.89
C SER A 556 25.06 16.51 19.81
N LEU A 557 25.69 15.93 20.82
CA LEU A 557 25.79 14.48 20.92
C LEU A 557 24.36 13.92 21.06
N PRO A 558 24.02 12.84 20.32
CA PRO A 558 22.65 12.34 20.28
C PRO A 558 22.18 11.96 21.68
N ASN A 559 20.91 12.19 21.96
CA ASN A 559 20.26 11.69 23.17
C ASN A 559 19.01 10.87 22.83
N ARG A 560 18.53 10.09 23.80
CA ARG A 560 17.20 9.51 23.79
C ARG A 560 16.58 9.67 25.18
N VAL A 561 15.27 9.85 25.20
CA VAL A 561 14.45 9.94 26.42
C VAL A 561 13.47 8.78 26.43
N HIS A 562 13.26 8.17 27.59
CA HIS A 562 12.30 7.11 27.79
C HIS A 562 10.88 7.68 27.91
N ARG A 563 10.00 7.30 26.99
CA ARG A 563 8.58 7.70 26.98
C ARG A 563 7.69 6.48 27.11
N ARG A 564 6.63 6.63 27.91
CA ARG A 564 5.58 5.63 28.14
C ARG A 564 4.25 6.15 27.62
N VAL A 565 3.57 5.33 26.83
CA VAL A 565 2.24 5.62 26.28
C VAL A 565 1.28 4.51 26.66
N ILE A 566 0.05 4.85 27.06
CA ILE A 566 -1.01 3.89 27.34
C ILE A 566 -2.14 4.08 26.33
N LEU A 567 -2.52 2.99 25.67
CA LEU A 567 -3.56 2.93 24.64
C LEU A 567 -4.81 2.21 25.17
N ARG A 568 -5.97 2.59 24.64
CA ARG A 568 -7.26 1.93 24.94
C ARG A 568 -7.53 0.71 24.08
N ASP A 569 -7.04 0.72 22.84
CA ASP A 569 -7.35 -0.31 21.86
C ASP A 569 -6.34 -1.46 21.96
N TYR A 570 -6.86 -2.66 22.13
CA TYR A 570 -6.13 -3.92 22.14
C TYR A 570 -6.48 -4.72 20.88
N GLY A 571 -5.49 -5.36 20.29
CA GLY A 571 -5.67 -6.20 19.10
C GLY A 571 -4.44 -7.05 18.82
N MET A 572 -4.54 -7.89 17.79
CA MET A 572 -3.46 -8.75 17.31
C MET A 572 -2.92 -8.22 15.97
N PRO A 573 -1.65 -8.47 15.59
CA PRO A 573 -1.13 -8.07 14.28
C PRO A 573 -1.95 -8.67 13.13
N ILE A 574 -2.20 -7.88 12.08
CA ILE A 574 -3.12 -8.21 10.98
C ILE A 574 -2.86 -9.58 10.31
N TYR A 575 -1.61 -10.03 10.27
CA TYR A 575 -1.24 -11.33 9.69
C TYR A 575 -1.76 -12.55 10.46
N LYS A 576 -2.30 -12.34 11.67
CA LYS A 576 -2.96 -13.37 12.50
C LYS A 576 -4.47 -13.49 12.27
N ALA A 577 -5.05 -12.76 11.30
CA ALA A 577 -6.47 -12.83 10.99
C ALA A 577 -6.94 -14.28 10.74
N SER A 578 -8.09 -14.65 11.30
CA SER A 578 -8.65 -16.01 11.25
C SER A 578 -8.94 -16.50 9.83
N SER A 579 -9.25 -15.57 8.91
CA SER A 579 -9.66 -15.86 7.54
C SER A 579 -9.09 -14.87 6.53
N ARG A 580 -9.03 -15.26 5.26
CA ARG A 580 -8.74 -14.35 4.13
C ARG A 580 -9.70 -13.16 4.06
N SER A 581 -10.98 -13.38 4.35
CA SER A 581 -11.99 -12.32 4.36
C SER A 581 -11.76 -11.34 5.51
N ALA A 582 -11.47 -11.86 6.71
CA ALA A 582 -11.08 -11.03 7.87
C ALA A 582 -9.80 -10.22 7.60
N LEU A 583 -8.80 -10.83 6.94
CA LEU A 583 -7.60 -10.12 6.51
C LEU A 583 -7.93 -8.94 5.58
N LEU A 584 -8.70 -9.18 4.52
CA LEU A 584 -9.04 -8.14 3.53
C LEU A 584 -9.91 -7.02 4.13
N ALA A 585 -10.89 -7.37 4.97
CA ALA A 585 -11.69 -6.40 5.72
C ALA A 585 -10.82 -5.57 6.68
N ALA A 586 -9.86 -6.20 7.37
CA ALA A 586 -8.92 -5.49 8.23
C ALA A 586 -8.02 -4.52 7.45
N PHE A 587 -7.59 -4.89 6.24
CA PHE A 587 -6.86 -3.98 5.35
C PHE A 587 -7.70 -2.77 4.93
N GLU A 588 -8.96 -2.97 4.55
CA GLU A 588 -9.89 -1.88 4.22
C GLU A 588 -10.04 -0.90 5.39
N ARG A 589 -10.36 -1.40 6.60
CA ARG A 589 -10.52 -0.56 7.80
C ARG A 589 -9.22 0.13 8.21
N CYS A 590 -8.06 -0.49 8.03
CA CYS A 590 -6.77 0.17 8.25
C CYS A 590 -6.50 1.28 7.21
N ILE A 591 -6.94 1.12 5.96
CA ILE A 591 -6.84 2.16 4.92
C ILE A 591 -7.83 3.31 5.20
N GLU A 592 -9.05 3.02 5.67
CA GLU A 592 -9.97 4.05 6.19
C GLU A 592 -9.34 4.84 7.35
N GLY A 593 -8.69 4.14 8.29
CA GLY A 593 -7.98 4.76 9.41
C GLY A 593 -6.83 5.64 8.95
N HIS A 594 -6.07 5.20 7.94
CA HIS A 594 -5.03 6.00 7.31
C HIS A 594 -5.60 7.27 6.66
N GLN A 595 -6.72 7.14 5.94
CA GLN A 595 -7.40 8.26 5.30
C GLN A 595 -7.97 9.25 6.34
N SER A 596 -8.51 8.75 7.45
CA SER A 596 -9.02 9.55 8.57
C SER A 596 -7.88 10.32 9.25
N LEU A 597 -6.76 9.65 9.53
CA LEU A 597 -5.55 10.23 10.10
C LEU A 597 -4.93 11.30 9.18
N TYR A 598 -4.93 11.06 7.86
CA TYR A 598 -4.49 12.03 6.86
C TYR A 598 -5.39 13.28 6.82
N LYS A 599 -6.71 13.10 6.79
CA LYS A 599 -7.69 14.20 6.87
C LYS A 599 -7.56 15.02 8.17
N ALA A 600 -7.11 14.40 9.26
CA ALA A 600 -6.80 15.08 10.51
C ALA A 600 -5.45 15.85 10.51
N GLY A 601 -4.70 15.79 9.41
CA GLY A 601 -3.45 16.52 9.18
C GLY A 601 -2.18 15.74 9.52
N PHE A 602 -2.22 14.40 9.58
CA PHE A 602 -1.07 13.56 9.96
C PHE A 602 -0.68 12.56 8.88
N LEU A 603 0.63 12.40 8.64
CA LEU A 603 1.20 11.35 7.79
C LEU A 603 1.86 10.27 8.66
N HIS A 604 1.53 8.99 8.46
CA HIS A 604 1.93 7.90 9.37
C HIS A 604 3.38 7.44 9.19
N ARG A 605 3.81 7.20 7.95
CA ARG A 605 5.23 6.95 7.57
C ARG A 605 5.91 5.67 8.08
N ASP A 606 5.17 4.74 8.70
CA ASP A 606 5.70 3.41 9.12
C ASP A 606 4.62 2.31 9.00
N ILE A 607 3.83 2.32 7.93
CA ILE A 607 2.88 1.23 7.62
C ILE A 607 3.67 -0.08 7.48
N SER A 608 3.35 -1.06 8.33
CA SER A 608 4.05 -2.34 8.44
C SER A 608 3.13 -3.43 8.99
N ILE A 609 3.45 -4.70 8.78
CA ILE A 609 2.64 -5.84 9.27
C ILE A 609 2.42 -5.85 10.80
N ASN A 610 3.27 -5.15 11.56
CA ASN A 610 3.20 -5.06 13.02
C ASN A 610 2.44 -3.82 13.52
N ASN A 611 2.15 -2.86 12.62
CA ASN A 611 1.46 -1.60 12.94
C ASN A 611 0.01 -1.58 12.43
N LEU A 612 -0.42 -2.65 11.75
CA LEU A 612 -1.81 -2.92 11.38
C LEU A 612 -2.37 -3.95 12.36
N MET A 613 -3.46 -3.62 13.04
CA MET A 613 -4.07 -4.44 14.10
C MET A 613 -5.45 -4.91 13.68
N ILE A 614 -5.81 -6.13 14.10
CA ILE A 614 -7.15 -6.72 13.98
C ILE A 614 -7.66 -7.13 15.37
N ASN A 615 -8.95 -6.92 15.62
CA ASN A 615 -9.69 -7.42 16.77
C ASN A 615 -10.91 -8.19 16.24
N GLU A 616 -10.89 -9.52 16.36
CA GLU A 616 -11.99 -10.42 15.97
C GLU A 616 -12.85 -10.84 17.17
N ASP A 617 -12.67 -10.17 18.32
CA ASP A 617 -13.48 -10.33 19.52
C ASP A 617 -14.55 -9.23 19.56
N ASP A 618 -15.78 -9.60 19.21
CA ASP A 618 -16.95 -8.70 19.17
C ASP A 618 -17.37 -8.17 20.57
N ASP A 619 -16.97 -8.86 21.65
CA ASP A 619 -17.23 -8.41 23.03
C ASP A 619 -16.19 -7.38 23.52
N ASN A 620 -15.09 -7.19 22.80
CA ASN A 620 -14.02 -6.24 23.13
C ASN A 620 -14.32 -4.84 22.54
N PRO A 621 -14.34 -3.76 23.36
CA PRO A 621 -14.68 -2.40 22.93
C PRO A 621 -13.61 -1.69 22.06
N SER A 622 -12.58 -2.41 21.63
CA SER A 622 -11.54 -1.94 20.70
C SER A 622 -12.05 -1.86 19.26
N TRP A 623 -11.42 -1.04 18.42
CA TRP A 623 -11.74 -1.04 16.98
C TRP A 623 -11.55 -2.44 16.35
N PRO A 624 -12.46 -2.92 15.47
CA PRO A 624 -12.31 -4.21 14.80
C PRO A 624 -11.02 -4.34 13.97
N SER A 625 -10.50 -3.22 13.48
CA SER A 625 -9.14 -3.13 12.91
C SER A 625 -8.66 -1.69 12.95
N PHE A 626 -7.37 -1.47 13.19
CA PHE A 626 -6.83 -0.14 13.44
C PHE A 626 -5.31 -0.01 13.25
N LEU A 627 -4.84 1.23 13.09
CA LEU A 627 -3.42 1.58 13.03
C LEU A 627 -2.84 1.89 14.42
N ILE A 628 -1.56 1.57 14.60
CA ILE A 628 -0.75 1.93 15.78
C ILE A 628 0.63 2.50 15.37
N ASP A 629 1.40 2.97 16.36
CA ASP A 629 2.78 3.46 16.22
C ASP A 629 2.93 4.78 15.45
N LEU A 630 2.57 5.89 16.09
CA LEU A 630 2.74 7.24 15.52
C LEU A 630 4.15 7.84 15.77
N ASP A 631 5.12 7.06 16.26
CA ASP A 631 6.52 7.50 16.54
C ASP A 631 7.28 8.10 15.33
N LEU A 632 6.90 7.72 14.10
CA LEU A 632 7.47 8.25 12.86
C LEU A 632 6.57 9.30 12.18
N ALA A 633 5.36 9.49 12.70
CA ALA A 633 4.36 10.34 12.08
C ALA A 633 4.77 11.82 12.12
N ILE A 634 4.20 12.61 11.22
CA ILE A 634 4.39 14.07 11.19
C ILE A 634 3.07 14.76 10.89
N LYS A 635 2.91 15.97 11.43
CA LYS A 635 1.89 16.92 10.98
C LYS A 635 2.23 17.39 9.56
N GLU A 636 1.26 17.47 8.67
CA GLU A 636 1.46 17.90 7.27
C GLU A 636 1.94 19.36 7.18
N SER A 637 1.48 20.23 8.10
CA SER A 637 1.87 21.64 8.22
C SER A 637 3.30 21.89 8.72
N ARG A 638 4.15 20.85 8.78
CA ARG A 638 5.51 20.93 9.33
C ARG A 638 6.48 21.64 8.38
N GLU A 639 6.95 22.82 8.78
CA GLU A 639 7.86 23.66 7.98
C GLU A 639 9.29 23.12 7.80
N ALA A 640 9.80 22.32 8.76
CA ALA A 640 11.17 21.79 8.73
C ALA A 640 11.29 20.45 9.48
N ALA A 641 12.27 19.62 9.11
CA ALA A 641 12.53 18.35 9.80
C ALA A 641 12.97 18.53 11.26
N SER A 642 12.81 17.48 12.06
CA SER A 642 13.03 17.50 13.51
C SER A 642 14.46 17.78 13.96
N GLY A 643 15.46 17.67 13.08
CA GLY A 643 16.87 17.72 13.49
C GLY A 643 17.36 16.45 14.22
N ALA A 644 16.46 15.49 14.50
CA ALA A 644 16.81 14.17 14.99
C ALA A 644 17.84 13.50 14.05
N LYS A 645 18.86 12.85 14.62
CA LYS A 645 19.99 12.31 13.83
C LYS A 645 19.65 11.11 12.93
N GLY A 646 18.50 10.47 13.15
CA GLY A 646 18.05 9.37 12.30
C GLY A 646 16.62 8.90 12.56
N LYS A 647 16.13 8.05 11.66
CA LYS A 647 14.85 7.33 11.76
C LYS A 647 15.04 5.84 11.43
N THR A 648 14.31 4.99 12.13
CA THR A 648 14.34 3.53 12.03
C THR A 648 12.90 3.08 11.78
N GLY A 649 12.64 2.39 10.69
CA GLY A 649 11.30 1.95 10.26
C GLY A 649 11.42 0.75 9.34
N THR A 650 10.29 0.16 8.97
CA THR A 650 10.29 -1.22 8.49
C THR A 650 10.57 -1.33 6.98
N ARG A 651 11.85 -1.52 6.65
CA ARG A 651 12.40 -1.38 5.29
C ARG A 651 11.72 -2.23 4.22
N ALA A 652 11.32 -3.46 4.57
CA ALA A 652 10.61 -4.36 3.66
C ALA A 652 9.30 -3.76 3.10
N PHE A 653 8.64 -2.87 3.86
CA PHE A 653 7.37 -2.24 3.46
C PHE A 653 7.55 -0.86 2.82
N MET A 654 8.69 -0.20 3.06
CA MET A 654 8.96 1.13 2.52
C MET A 654 8.75 1.22 1.00
N ALA A 655 8.01 2.24 0.62
CA ALA A 655 7.76 2.65 -0.76
C ALA A 655 9.05 2.89 -1.57
N ILE A 656 9.08 2.50 -2.85
CA ILE A 656 10.26 2.64 -3.73
C ILE A 656 10.74 4.10 -3.80
N GLY A 657 9.82 5.07 -3.90
CA GLY A 657 10.18 6.49 -3.91
C GLY A 657 10.92 6.91 -2.62
N THR A 658 10.43 6.49 -1.46
CA THR A 658 11.08 6.74 -0.16
C THR A 658 12.44 6.05 -0.04
N LEU A 659 12.61 4.87 -0.65
CA LEU A 659 13.91 4.18 -0.72
C LEU A 659 14.93 4.94 -1.60
N LEU A 660 14.45 5.64 -2.63
CA LEU A 660 15.25 6.49 -3.53
C LEU A 660 15.47 7.93 -3.01
N GLY A 661 14.88 8.28 -1.86
CA GLY A 661 15.06 9.58 -1.20
C GLY A 661 14.00 10.63 -1.52
N GLU A 662 12.86 10.23 -2.12
CA GLU A 662 11.71 11.13 -2.31
C GLU A 662 11.12 11.60 -0.97
N GLN A 663 10.37 12.71 -0.99
CA GLN A 663 9.65 13.18 0.18
C GLN A 663 8.44 12.30 0.43
N HIS A 664 8.39 11.71 1.62
CA HIS A 664 7.29 10.84 2.05
C HIS A 664 5.95 11.59 2.02
N SER A 665 4.95 11.00 1.38
CA SER A 665 3.58 11.49 1.23
C SER A 665 2.58 10.37 1.53
N PHE A 666 1.28 10.66 1.60
CA PHE A 666 0.25 9.63 1.86
C PHE A 666 0.27 8.50 0.82
N MET A 667 0.64 8.79 -0.44
CA MET A 667 0.79 7.78 -1.51
C MET A 667 1.88 6.74 -1.21
N HIS A 668 2.92 7.12 -0.47
CA HIS A 668 3.98 6.21 -0.05
C HIS A 668 3.50 5.27 1.09
N ASP A 669 2.61 5.74 1.96
CA ASP A 669 1.95 4.88 2.95
C ASP A 669 1.01 3.89 2.26
N LEU A 670 0.25 4.33 1.24
CA LEU A 670 -0.61 3.45 0.43
C LEU A 670 0.20 2.38 -0.33
N GLU A 671 1.35 2.73 -0.93
CA GLU A 671 2.26 1.74 -1.52
C GLU A 671 2.77 0.74 -0.46
N SER A 672 2.97 1.19 0.79
CA SER A 672 3.42 0.31 1.86
C SER A 672 2.36 -0.74 2.24
N PHE A 673 1.06 -0.43 2.18
CA PHE A 673 -0.01 -1.44 2.32
C PHE A 673 0.09 -2.56 1.27
N PHE A 674 0.41 -2.24 0.01
CA PHE A 674 0.63 -3.26 -1.02
C PHE A 674 1.80 -4.19 -0.66
N TRP A 675 2.94 -3.63 -0.20
CA TRP A 675 4.09 -4.44 0.21
C TRP A 675 3.81 -5.28 1.47
N VAL A 676 2.97 -4.79 2.39
CA VAL A 676 2.48 -5.55 3.55
C VAL A 676 1.65 -6.76 3.08
N LEU A 677 0.68 -6.57 2.18
CA LEU A 677 -0.14 -7.69 1.67
C LEU A 677 0.71 -8.72 0.91
N PHE A 678 1.58 -8.26 0.01
CA PHE A 678 2.51 -9.12 -0.74
C PHE A 678 3.40 -9.96 0.18
N TRP A 679 3.92 -9.36 1.26
CA TRP A 679 4.70 -10.07 2.27
C TRP A 679 3.88 -11.10 3.03
N ILE A 680 2.64 -10.78 3.43
CA ILE A 680 1.75 -11.71 4.13
C ILE A 680 1.48 -12.94 3.25
N CYS A 681 1.14 -12.75 1.98
CA CYS A 681 0.89 -13.83 1.02
C CYS A 681 2.09 -14.79 0.83
N ILE A 682 3.32 -14.30 0.99
CA ILE A 682 4.55 -15.06 0.81
C ILE A 682 4.99 -15.78 2.09
N HIS A 683 4.90 -15.08 3.22
CA HIS A 683 5.50 -15.49 4.49
C HIS A 683 4.54 -16.17 5.46
N TYR A 684 3.23 -16.16 5.22
CA TYR A 684 2.24 -16.72 6.15
C TYR A 684 1.26 -17.65 5.41
N ASN A 685 0.86 -18.76 6.03
CA ASN A 685 -0.05 -19.76 5.48
C ASN A 685 -1.31 -19.87 6.38
N GLY A 686 -1.96 -18.73 6.59
CA GLY A 686 -2.95 -18.54 7.67
C GLY A 686 -2.31 -17.99 8.95
N ALA A 687 -3.06 -17.96 10.05
CA ALA A 687 -2.67 -17.27 11.29
C ALA A 687 -1.49 -17.91 12.05
N ASP A 688 -1.37 -19.24 12.00
CA ASP A 688 -0.45 -20.01 12.88
C ASP A 688 0.82 -20.53 12.18
N GLU A 689 0.87 -20.53 10.85
CA GLU A 689 2.01 -21.05 10.09
C GLU A 689 2.74 -19.93 9.35
N ALA A 690 3.98 -19.63 9.78
CA ALA A 690 4.86 -18.68 9.13
C ALA A 690 6.07 -19.38 8.48
N ARG A 691 6.51 -18.89 7.31
CA ARG A 691 7.69 -19.37 6.58
C ARG A 691 8.61 -18.23 6.18
N VAL A 692 9.90 -18.53 6.02
CA VAL A 692 10.92 -17.56 5.60
C VAL A 692 11.35 -17.88 4.17
N VAL A 693 10.84 -17.13 3.20
CA VAL A 693 11.34 -17.18 1.82
C VAL A 693 12.58 -16.28 1.74
N VAL A 694 13.76 -16.90 1.58
CA VAL A 694 15.08 -16.23 1.65
C VAL A 694 15.22 -15.06 0.66
N GLU A 695 14.58 -15.17 -0.51
CA GLU A 695 14.53 -14.11 -1.53
C GLU A 695 13.89 -12.82 -1.00
N PHE A 696 12.82 -12.90 -0.22
CA PHE A 696 12.11 -11.73 0.30
C PHE A 696 12.65 -11.32 1.67
N ASP A 697 13.11 -12.27 2.49
CA ASP A 697 13.81 -11.98 3.74
C ASP A 697 15.05 -11.08 3.52
N LYS A 698 15.75 -11.22 2.38
CA LYS A 698 16.88 -10.34 2.03
C LYS A 698 16.51 -8.85 2.05
N TRP A 699 15.24 -8.47 1.88
CA TRP A 699 14.77 -7.08 1.90
C TRP A 699 14.96 -6.39 3.26
N ASN A 700 15.07 -7.15 4.35
CA ASN A 700 15.47 -6.63 5.65
C ASN A 700 16.92 -6.10 5.65
N TYR A 701 17.81 -6.72 4.85
CA TYR A 701 19.27 -6.64 5.00
C TYR A 701 20.04 -6.01 3.83
N VAL A 702 19.53 -6.02 2.59
CA VAL A 702 20.16 -5.35 1.43
C VAL A 702 20.26 -3.82 1.61
N ASP A 703 21.01 -3.09 0.79
CA ASP A 703 21.04 -1.62 0.87
C ASP A 703 19.72 -0.97 0.36
N MET A 704 19.56 0.34 0.53
CA MET A 704 18.30 1.04 0.18
C MET A 704 18.09 1.15 -1.34
N GLY A 705 19.15 1.36 -2.12
CA GLY A 705 19.10 1.41 -3.58
C GLY A 705 18.96 0.02 -4.19
N GLU A 706 19.65 -0.98 -3.63
CA GLU A 706 19.44 -2.38 -3.98
C GLU A 706 17.98 -2.81 -3.73
N LEU A 707 17.42 -2.49 -2.56
CA LEU A 707 16.01 -2.78 -2.26
C LEU A 707 15.05 -2.08 -3.21
N ALA A 708 15.29 -0.81 -3.55
CA ALA A 708 14.49 -0.08 -4.53
C ALA A 708 14.51 -0.77 -5.91
N ASN A 709 15.67 -1.25 -6.35
CA ASN A 709 15.82 -1.95 -7.62
C ASN A 709 15.16 -3.35 -7.60
N LEU A 710 15.30 -4.11 -6.50
CA LEU A 710 14.62 -5.39 -6.32
C LEU A 710 13.09 -5.22 -6.36
N LYS A 711 12.55 -4.24 -5.62
CA LYS A 711 11.12 -3.91 -5.65
C LYS A 711 10.64 -3.45 -7.02
N LYS A 712 11.43 -2.63 -7.74
CA LYS A 712 11.13 -2.24 -9.13
C LYS A 712 11.04 -3.46 -10.04
N GLY A 713 12.04 -4.36 -9.99
CA GLY A 713 12.05 -5.59 -10.77
C GLY A 713 10.83 -6.49 -10.49
N GLN A 714 10.37 -6.51 -9.24
CA GLN A 714 9.22 -7.31 -8.84
C GLN A 714 7.88 -6.85 -9.47
N VAL A 715 7.75 -5.57 -9.83
CA VAL A 715 6.51 -4.98 -10.37
C VAL A 715 6.69 -4.34 -11.75
N SER A 716 7.87 -4.48 -12.39
CA SER A 716 8.14 -3.91 -13.71
C SER A 716 7.46 -4.65 -14.85
N HIS A 717 7.08 -5.92 -14.65
CA HIS A 717 6.37 -6.71 -15.65
C HIS A 717 5.33 -7.60 -14.97
N GLU A 718 4.08 -7.51 -15.45
CA GLU A 718 2.95 -8.27 -14.92
C GLU A 718 3.17 -9.79 -14.91
N GLY A 719 3.71 -10.36 -16.01
CA GLY A 719 4.01 -11.79 -16.11
C GLY A 719 5.04 -12.26 -15.10
N ASP A 720 6.09 -11.48 -14.84
CA ASP A 720 7.10 -11.81 -13.82
C ASP A 720 6.52 -11.71 -12.41
N PHE A 721 5.67 -10.72 -12.13
CA PHE A 721 4.95 -10.61 -10.86
C PHE A 721 4.02 -11.81 -10.63
N ILE A 722 3.18 -12.14 -11.62
CA ILE A 722 2.27 -13.30 -11.59
C ILE A 722 3.06 -14.58 -11.36
N LYS A 723 4.12 -14.83 -12.14
CA LYS A 723 4.97 -16.02 -11.98
C LYS A 723 5.58 -16.08 -10.59
N THR A 724 6.16 -14.97 -10.12
CA THR A 724 6.74 -14.89 -8.77
C THR A 724 5.72 -15.28 -7.71
N ALA A 725 4.50 -14.77 -7.82
CA ALA A 725 3.45 -15.01 -6.85
C ALA A 725 2.89 -16.44 -6.95
N GLU A 726 2.70 -16.98 -8.17
CA GLU A 726 2.36 -18.40 -8.38
C GLU A 726 3.40 -19.33 -7.75
N GLU A 727 4.69 -18.99 -7.83
CA GLU A 727 5.80 -19.74 -7.22
C GLU A 727 5.92 -19.54 -5.69
N ASN A 728 5.64 -18.34 -5.17
CA ASN A 728 6.01 -17.92 -3.80
C ASN A 728 4.84 -17.57 -2.87
N PHE A 729 3.58 -17.50 -3.32
CA PHE A 729 2.44 -17.38 -2.41
C PHE A 729 2.17 -18.73 -1.73
N THR A 730 1.81 -18.69 -0.45
CA THR A 730 1.44 -19.88 0.32
C THR A 730 0.13 -20.47 -0.19
N SER A 731 -0.09 -21.78 -0.02
CA SER A 731 -1.30 -22.45 -0.53
C SER A 731 -2.59 -21.84 0.02
N TYR A 732 -2.56 -21.29 1.23
CA TYR A 732 -3.67 -20.54 1.82
C TYR A 732 -4.00 -19.24 1.06
N TYR A 733 -3.00 -18.49 0.59
CA TYR A 733 -3.17 -17.22 -0.13
C TYR A 733 -3.13 -17.34 -1.67
N GLN A 734 -2.77 -18.49 -2.23
CA GLN A 734 -2.86 -18.76 -3.68
C GLN A 734 -4.21 -18.36 -4.33
N PRO A 735 -5.39 -18.53 -3.70
CA PRO A 735 -6.65 -18.06 -4.28
C PRO A 735 -6.73 -16.55 -4.52
N LEU A 736 -5.91 -15.73 -3.84
CA LEU A 736 -5.81 -14.29 -4.14
C LEU A 736 -5.16 -14.01 -5.50
N LEU A 737 -4.46 -14.99 -6.10
CA LEU A 737 -3.96 -14.91 -7.48
C LEU A 737 -5.03 -15.24 -8.52
N LEU A 738 -6.06 -15.99 -8.15
CA LEU A 738 -7.20 -16.26 -9.05
C LEU A 738 -8.08 -15.02 -9.27
N LEU A 739 -7.81 -13.93 -8.55
CA LEU A 739 -8.30 -12.57 -8.83
C LEU A 739 -7.59 -11.90 -10.03
N LYS A 740 -6.97 -12.69 -10.92
CA LYS A 740 -6.28 -12.22 -12.14
C LYS A 740 -7.17 -11.29 -12.96
N PHE A 741 -6.69 -10.06 -13.15
CA PHE A 741 -6.56 -9.37 -14.43
C PHE A 741 -7.51 -9.76 -15.61
N ARG A 742 -8.82 -9.86 -15.38
CA ARG A 742 -9.81 -9.50 -16.40
C ARG A 742 -10.09 -8.01 -16.33
N ASP A 743 -10.16 -7.39 -17.50
CA ASP A 743 -10.72 -6.06 -17.81
C ASP A 743 -9.92 -4.82 -17.37
N SER A 744 -8.79 -4.59 -18.04
CA SER A 744 -8.17 -3.27 -18.18
C SER A 744 -8.82 -2.38 -19.27
N LYS A 745 -10.07 -2.67 -19.68
CA LYS A 745 -10.78 -1.95 -20.76
C LYS A 745 -12.23 -1.50 -20.49
N GLU A 746 -12.92 -1.98 -19.45
CA GLU A 746 -14.35 -1.66 -19.24
C GLU A 746 -14.67 -0.88 -17.95
N LEU A 747 -13.66 -0.30 -17.28
CA LEU A 747 -13.87 0.38 -16.00
C LEU A 747 -14.53 1.77 -16.08
N PHE A 748 -15.01 2.21 -17.25
CA PHE A 748 -15.55 3.56 -17.50
C PHE A 748 -17.01 3.58 -17.99
N ALA A 749 -17.92 2.96 -17.23
CA ALA A 749 -19.36 3.19 -17.34
C ALA A 749 -20.12 2.71 -16.07
N GLY A 750 -20.38 3.59 -15.09
CA GLY A 750 -21.09 3.13 -13.88
C GLY A 750 -21.21 4.05 -12.65
N ASN A 751 -21.43 5.36 -12.83
CA ASN A 751 -22.00 6.32 -11.87
C ASN A 751 -21.39 6.54 -10.45
N SER A 752 -20.88 7.77 -10.30
CA SER A 752 -21.32 8.76 -9.28
C SER A 752 -20.89 8.63 -7.81
N VAL A 753 -19.58 8.50 -7.56
CA VAL A 753 -18.85 9.38 -6.61
C VAL A 753 -17.39 9.50 -7.10
N LEU A 754 -17.03 10.54 -7.89
CA LEU A 754 -15.67 11.09 -8.13
C LEU A 754 -15.61 11.98 -9.41
N GLU A 755 -16.42 13.03 -9.50
CA GLU A 755 -16.46 13.96 -10.67
C GLU A 755 -15.23 14.90 -10.78
N SER A 756 -14.00 14.38 -10.71
CA SER A 756 -12.79 15.22 -10.86
C SER A 756 -11.56 14.51 -11.44
N ILE A 757 -11.71 13.34 -12.09
CA ILE A 757 -10.58 12.56 -12.67
C ILE A 757 -10.90 12.03 -14.10
N ASP A 758 -12.11 12.24 -14.64
CA ASP A 758 -12.62 11.45 -15.78
C ASP A 758 -12.23 11.92 -17.20
N GLU A 759 -11.74 13.15 -17.43
CA GLU A 759 -11.46 13.62 -18.81
C GLU A 759 -10.21 12.99 -19.48
N VAL A 760 -9.31 12.38 -18.72
CA VAL A 760 -8.00 11.89 -19.24
C VAL A 760 -8.08 10.49 -19.89
N TRP A 761 -9.22 9.79 -19.82
CA TRP A 761 -9.27 8.33 -20.06
C TRP A 761 -9.94 7.84 -21.36
N MET A 762 -10.39 8.73 -22.26
CA MET A 762 -11.22 8.35 -23.42
C MET A 762 -10.49 8.16 -24.78
N THR A 763 -9.22 8.54 -24.93
CA THR A 763 -8.53 8.49 -26.25
C THR A 763 -7.69 7.22 -26.46
N GLY A 764 -8.31 6.16 -26.98
CA GLY A 764 -7.68 4.85 -27.16
C GLY A 764 -6.53 4.81 -28.19
N LYS A 765 -5.27 4.77 -27.73
CA LYS A 765 -4.09 4.37 -28.51
C LYS A 765 -3.20 3.37 -27.76
N TRP A 766 -3.68 2.13 -27.64
CA TRP A 766 -2.91 1.02 -27.06
C TRP A 766 -1.91 0.45 -28.08
N GLY A 767 -0.66 0.93 -28.07
CA GLY A 767 0.39 0.42 -28.96
C GLY A 767 1.84 0.79 -28.63
N CYS A 768 2.10 1.87 -27.87
CA CYS A 768 3.47 2.35 -27.61
C CYS A 768 3.78 2.64 -26.13
N MET A 769 2.97 2.13 -25.18
CA MET A 769 3.07 2.47 -23.76
C MET A 769 3.78 1.40 -22.89
N PHE A 770 4.89 0.86 -23.39
CA PHE A 770 5.79 -0.03 -22.63
C PHE A 770 7.24 0.50 -22.53
N SER A 771 7.52 1.69 -23.05
CA SER A 771 8.87 2.28 -23.15
C SER A 771 9.09 3.54 -22.30
N LEU A 772 8.10 3.99 -21.53
CA LEU A 772 8.20 5.16 -20.65
C LEU A 772 7.92 4.75 -19.19
N PHE A 773 8.95 4.86 -18.36
CA PHE A 773 8.93 4.58 -16.92
C PHE A 773 8.07 5.60 -16.16
N GLU A 774 6.95 5.17 -15.60
CA GLU A 774 6.25 5.86 -14.50
C GLU A 774 5.59 4.81 -13.58
N PRO A 775 6.17 4.49 -12.40
CA PRO A 775 5.59 3.53 -11.46
C PRO A 775 4.24 3.96 -10.84
N TYR A 776 3.78 5.19 -11.08
CA TYR A 776 2.55 5.74 -10.48
C TYR A 776 1.27 5.04 -10.95
N ILE A 777 1.13 4.80 -12.27
CA ILE A 777 -0.10 4.25 -12.84
C ILE A 777 -0.39 2.84 -12.30
N TRP A 778 0.64 1.99 -12.17
CA TRP A 778 0.50 0.64 -11.62
C TRP A 778 0.07 0.60 -10.15
N ARG A 779 0.53 1.58 -9.34
CA ARG A 779 0.18 1.67 -7.91
C ARG A 779 -1.27 2.08 -7.72
N GLN A 780 -1.70 3.10 -8.46
CA GLN A 780 -3.09 3.55 -8.45
C GLN A 780 -4.02 2.45 -8.94
N PHE A 781 -3.60 1.69 -9.97
CA PHE A 781 -4.36 0.55 -10.52
C PHE A 781 -4.57 -0.58 -9.50
N ILE A 782 -3.53 -1.02 -8.78
CA ILE A 782 -3.68 -2.05 -7.73
C ILE A 782 -4.51 -1.54 -6.55
N LEU A 783 -4.21 -0.35 -6.02
CA LEU A 783 -4.89 0.16 -4.84
C LEU A 783 -6.39 0.43 -5.09
N ASN A 784 -6.72 1.01 -6.24
CA ASN A 784 -8.12 1.16 -6.64
C ASN A 784 -8.79 -0.20 -6.88
N ARG A 785 -8.12 -1.19 -7.50
CA ARG A 785 -8.71 -2.54 -7.64
C ARG A 785 -8.88 -3.27 -6.31
N ILE A 786 -8.01 -3.09 -5.34
CA ILE A 786 -8.19 -3.67 -3.99
C ILE A 786 -9.43 -3.07 -3.34
N LEU A 787 -9.56 -1.73 -3.31
CA LEU A 787 -10.71 -1.04 -2.72
C LEU A 787 -12.05 -1.33 -3.46
N VAL A 788 -12.03 -1.40 -4.80
CA VAL A 788 -13.22 -1.68 -5.63
C VAL A 788 -13.66 -3.15 -5.55
N ASN A 789 -12.71 -4.09 -5.40
CA ASN A 789 -13.06 -5.52 -5.26
C ASN A 789 -13.56 -5.87 -3.85
N ILE A 790 -13.02 -5.25 -2.80
CA ILE A 790 -13.44 -5.53 -1.42
C ILE A 790 -14.94 -5.20 -1.23
N ASN A 791 -15.44 -4.10 -1.80
CA ASN A 791 -16.85 -3.72 -1.73
C ASN A 791 -17.81 -4.53 -2.63
N ARG A 792 -17.33 -5.48 -3.45
CA ARG A 792 -18.17 -6.25 -4.40
C ARG A 792 -18.27 -7.76 -4.12
N MET A 793 -17.46 -8.30 -3.21
CA MET A 793 -17.17 -9.74 -3.19
C MET A 793 -18.21 -10.69 -2.55
N ASP A 794 -19.20 -10.21 -1.80
CA ASP A 794 -20.28 -11.07 -1.26
C ASP A 794 -21.59 -11.01 -2.07
N HIS A 795 -21.70 -10.10 -3.05
CA HIS A 795 -22.97 -9.81 -3.75
C HIS A 795 -22.90 -9.76 -5.28
N THR A 796 -21.78 -10.10 -5.92
CA THR A 796 -21.64 -10.00 -7.40
C THR A 796 -21.15 -11.30 -8.04
N VAL A 797 -21.84 -11.70 -9.11
CA VAL A 797 -21.53 -12.86 -9.96
C VAL A 797 -21.05 -12.37 -11.33
N HIS A 798 -19.80 -12.63 -11.68
CA HIS A 798 -19.25 -12.19 -12.97
C HIS A 798 -19.60 -13.15 -14.13
N PHE A 799 -20.17 -12.62 -15.22
CA PHE A 799 -20.53 -13.37 -16.42
C PHE A 799 -19.79 -12.84 -17.67
N ASP A 800 -18.86 -13.66 -18.17
CA ASP A 800 -18.03 -13.35 -19.33
C ASP A 800 -18.32 -14.29 -20.50
N PHE A 801 -18.80 -13.74 -21.62
CA PHE A 801 -18.99 -14.44 -22.87
C PHE A 801 -17.99 -13.91 -23.91
N ASP A 802 -17.04 -14.75 -24.30
CA ASP A 802 -15.98 -14.42 -25.26
C ASP A 802 -16.47 -14.54 -26.71
N THR A 803 -16.20 -13.52 -27.52
CA THR A 803 -16.61 -13.47 -28.92
C THR A 803 -15.65 -14.19 -29.88
N SER A 804 -14.42 -14.50 -29.47
CA SER A 804 -13.37 -14.98 -30.38
C SER A 804 -13.58 -16.38 -30.96
N ASP A 805 -14.38 -17.23 -30.32
CA ASP A 805 -14.62 -18.61 -30.75
C ASP A 805 -16.10 -18.83 -31.14
N PRO A 806 -16.42 -19.09 -32.43
CA PRO A 806 -17.78 -19.38 -32.88
C PRO A 806 -18.33 -20.74 -32.41
N SER A 807 -17.51 -21.59 -31.81
CA SER A 807 -17.88 -22.85 -31.16
C SER A 807 -17.96 -22.78 -29.63
N SER A 808 -17.68 -21.61 -29.03
CA SER A 808 -17.61 -21.38 -27.59
C SER A 808 -18.97 -21.47 -26.87
N PRO A 809 -19.02 -21.95 -25.60
CA PRO A 809 -20.22 -22.55 -25.05
C PRO A 809 -21.03 -21.58 -24.18
N THR A 810 -21.88 -20.76 -24.82
CA THR A 810 -22.95 -20.00 -24.13
C THR A 810 -23.76 -20.87 -23.16
N LEU A 811 -23.90 -22.17 -23.43
CA LEU A 811 -24.65 -23.12 -22.59
C LEU A 811 -23.87 -23.61 -21.35
N ALA A 812 -22.56 -23.79 -21.41
CA ALA A 812 -21.81 -24.41 -20.30
C ALA A 812 -21.64 -23.44 -19.12
N GLN A 813 -21.41 -22.16 -19.41
CA GLN A 813 -21.29 -21.12 -18.38
C GLN A 813 -22.65 -20.82 -17.73
N LEU A 814 -23.76 -20.76 -18.49
CA LEU A 814 -25.10 -20.58 -17.91
C LEU A 814 -25.48 -21.72 -16.94
N CYS A 815 -25.05 -22.95 -17.20
CA CYS A 815 -25.20 -24.08 -16.27
C CYS A 815 -24.34 -23.97 -15.00
N GLY A 816 -23.33 -23.10 -14.97
CA GLY A 816 -22.52 -22.81 -13.78
C GLY A 816 -23.12 -21.73 -12.86
N LEU A 817 -24.05 -20.90 -13.37
CA LEU A 817 -24.63 -19.75 -12.65
C LEU A 817 -25.96 -20.08 -11.92
N GLN A 818 -26.26 -21.36 -11.73
CA GLN A 818 -27.57 -21.81 -11.22
C GLN A 818 -27.75 -21.51 -9.73
N VAL A 819 -28.89 -20.90 -9.38
CA VAL A 819 -29.21 -20.50 -8.01
C VAL A 819 -30.08 -21.55 -7.33
N ARG A 820 -29.63 -22.12 -6.20
CA ARG A 820 -30.49 -22.97 -5.36
C ARG A 820 -31.34 -22.12 -4.44
N TYR A 821 -32.57 -21.82 -4.88
CA TYR A 821 -33.52 -21.06 -4.09
C TYR A 821 -34.94 -21.61 -4.25
N ARG A 822 -35.66 -21.74 -3.13
CA ARG A 822 -37.05 -22.19 -3.09
C ARG A 822 -37.92 -21.11 -2.45
N GLY A 823 -38.86 -20.59 -3.21
CA GLY A 823 -39.77 -19.54 -2.75
C GLY A 823 -40.70 -20.00 -1.63
N SER A 824 -41.33 -19.03 -0.95
CA SER A 824 -42.34 -19.32 0.06
C SER A 824 -43.74 -19.41 -0.57
N ASN A 825 -44.50 -20.44 -0.19
CA ASN A 825 -45.86 -20.65 -0.69
C ASN A 825 -46.82 -19.59 -0.13
N ILE A 826 -47.43 -18.81 -1.02
CA ILE A 826 -48.42 -17.78 -0.69
C ILE A 826 -49.84 -18.28 -0.99
N LYS A 827 -50.85 -17.75 -0.28
CA LYS A 827 -52.26 -18.07 -0.50
C LYS A 827 -52.79 -17.33 -1.74
N ASN A 828 -53.58 -18.01 -2.57
CA ASN A 828 -54.10 -17.56 -3.88
C ASN A 828 -55.13 -16.40 -3.84
N ASN A 829 -54.93 -15.40 -2.97
CA ASN A 829 -55.78 -14.22 -2.81
C ASN A 829 -55.61 -13.26 -3.99
N HIS A 830 -54.40 -13.15 -4.53
CA HIS A 830 -54.05 -12.32 -5.69
C HIS A 830 -54.77 -12.74 -6.99
N LEU A 831 -55.39 -13.92 -7.04
CA LEU A 831 -56.21 -14.38 -8.16
C LEU A 831 -57.65 -13.85 -8.15
N ALA A 832 -58.10 -13.16 -7.09
CA ALA A 832 -59.45 -12.62 -7.03
C ALA A 832 -59.80 -11.64 -8.18
N PRO A 833 -58.95 -10.65 -8.54
CA PRO A 833 -59.22 -9.76 -9.67
C PRO A 833 -59.34 -10.50 -11.00
N ILE A 834 -58.49 -11.51 -11.23
CA ILE A 834 -58.50 -12.35 -12.44
C ILE A 834 -59.78 -13.20 -12.53
N ARG A 835 -60.29 -13.74 -11.41
CA ARG A 835 -61.56 -14.48 -11.36
C ARG A 835 -62.76 -13.57 -11.68
N GLU A 836 -62.73 -12.34 -11.18
CA GLU A 836 -63.77 -11.36 -11.48
C GLU A 836 -63.73 -10.96 -12.96
N LEU A 837 -62.54 -10.71 -13.51
CA LEU A 837 -62.34 -10.45 -14.93
C LEU A 837 -62.83 -11.62 -15.81
N ALA A 838 -62.50 -12.86 -15.46
CA ALA A 838 -62.97 -14.05 -16.19
C ALA A 838 -64.50 -14.09 -16.28
N SER A 839 -65.18 -13.68 -15.20
CA SER A 839 -66.63 -13.59 -15.13
C SER A 839 -67.18 -12.43 -15.96
N LYS A 840 -66.55 -11.24 -15.89
CA LYS A 840 -66.90 -10.05 -16.69
C LYS A 840 -66.74 -10.28 -18.19
N LEU A 841 -65.66 -10.94 -18.61
CA LEU A 841 -65.34 -11.21 -20.02
C LEU A 841 -65.97 -12.50 -20.58
N LYS A 842 -66.69 -13.28 -19.75
CA LYS A 842 -67.25 -14.59 -20.11
C LYS A 842 -66.19 -15.55 -20.69
N ALA A 843 -65.04 -15.62 -20.02
CA ALA A 843 -63.96 -16.52 -20.40
C ALA A 843 -64.44 -17.98 -20.41
N ASN A 844 -63.95 -18.77 -21.39
CA ASN A 844 -64.26 -20.19 -21.44
C ASN A 844 -63.50 -20.96 -20.35
N ASP A 845 -64.00 -22.15 -20.01
CA ASP A 845 -63.48 -22.95 -18.90
C ASP A 845 -61.99 -23.32 -19.05
N ALA A 846 -61.53 -23.62 -20.27
CA ALA A 846 -60.12 -23.97 -20.51
C ALA A 846 -59.19 -22.76 -20.28
N SER A 847 -59.54 -21.57 -20.79
CA SER A 847 -58.78 -20.35 -20.50
C SER A 847 -58.74 -20.07 -19.00
N ARG A 848 -59.89 -20.16 -18.31
CA ARG A 848 -59.99 -19.91 -16.86
C ARG A 848 -59.14 -20.89 -16.06
N GLU A 849 -59.24 -22.19 -16.34
CA GLU A 849 -58.44 -23.24 -15.69
C GLU A 849 -56.94 -23.03 -15.91
N ASN A 850 -56.52 -22.63 -17.11
CA ASN A 850 -55.13 -22.35 -17.42
C ASN A 850 -54.60 -21.12 -16.66
N THR A 851 -55.33 -19.99 -16.67
CA THR A 851 -54.90 -18.75 -15.99
C THR A 851 -54.86 -18.92 -14.48
N GLU A 852 -55.80 -19.64 -13.86
CA GLU A 852 -55.75 -19.92 -12.42
C GLU A 852 -54.58 -20.82 -12.03
N LYS A 853 -54.21 -21.80 -12.86
CA LYS A 853 -53.05 -22.67 -12.63
C LYS A 853 -51.73 -21.92 -12.75
N LEU A 854 -51.54 -21.19 -13.84
CA LEU A 854 -50.34 -20.38 -14.09
C LEU A 854 -50.17 -19.28 -13.04
N GLY A 855 -51.26 -18.68 -12.57
CA GLY A 855 -51.22 -17.68 -11.52
C GLY A 855 -50.96 -18.24 -10.11
N SER A 856 -50.86 -19.56 -9.91
CA SER A 856 -50.57 -20.17 -8.60
C SER A 856 -49.09 -20.54 -8.46
N GLY A 857 -48.48 -20.24 -7.31
CA GLY A 857 -47.05 -20.48 -7.07
C GLY A 857 -46.48 -19.65 -5.92
N SER A 858 -45.16 -19.61 -5.81
CA SER A 858 -44.44 -18.73 -4.87
C SER A 858 -44.49 -17.28 -5.35
N GLY A 859 -44.85 -16.35 -4.46
CA GLY A 859 -45.11 -14.94 -4.82
C GLY A 859 -43.91 -14.00 -4.71
N ASP A 860 -42.70 -14.53 -4.51
CA ASP A 860 -41.45 -13.77 -4.51
C ASP A 860 -41.03 -13.27 -5.90
N LEU A 861 -41.39 -14.03 -6.95
CA LEU A 861 -41.11 -13.76 -8.36
C LEU A 861 -42.41 -13.86 -9.16
N ALA A 862 -42.74 -12.80 -9.89
CA ALA A 862 -43.81 -12.80 -10.88
C ALA A 862 -43.22 -12.76 -12.30
N VAL A 863 -43.65 -13.66 -13.16
CA VAL A 863 -43.31 -13.66 -14.60
C VAL A 863 -44.52 -13.13 -15.38
N ILE A 864 -44.35 -12.03 -16.10
CA ILE A 864 -45.39 -11.45 -16.95
C ILE A 864 -45.13 -11.85 -18.40
N LEU A 865 -46.07 -12.57 -19.02
CA LEU A 865 -46.04 -12.94 -20.44
C LEU A 865 -46.98 -12.02 -21.25
N LEU A 866 -46.54 -11.63 -22.45
CA LEU A 866 -47.48 -11.10 -23.45
C LEU A 866 -48.41 -12.21 -23.96
N GLU A 867 -49.68 -11.86 -24.23
CA GLU A 867 -50.75 -12.66 -24.85
C GLU A 867 -50.28 -14.07 -25.32
N PRO A 868 -50.51 -15.14 -24.53
CA PRO A 868 -50.14 -16.49 -24.94
C PRO A 868 -50.89 -16.81 -26.25
N GLY A 869 -50.17 -17.32 -27.24
CA GLY A 869 -50.65 -17.33 -28.62
C GLY A 869 -51.97 -18.08 -28.74
N ASP A 870 -52.87 -17.69 -29.66
CA ASP A 870 -54.30 -18.06 -29.67
C ASP A 870 -54.63 -19.52 -29.28
N ARG A 871 -53.78 -20.49 -29.62
CA ARG A 871 -53.93 -21.91 -29.24
C ARG A 871 -53.78 -22.17 -27.74
N GLU A 872 -52.81 -21.54 -27.08
CA GLU A 872 -52.52 -21.68 -25.65
C GLU A 872 -53.66 -21.12 -24.78
N ALA A 873 -54.45 -20.19 -25.32
CA ALA A 873 -55.68 -19.70 -24.70
C ALA A 873 -56.82 -20.74 -24.68
N PHE A 874 -56.85 -21.74 -25.57
CA PHE A 874 -57.98 -22.69 -25.71
C PHE A 874 -57.63 -24.17 -25.51
N CYS A 875 -56.36 -24.58 -25.58
CA CYS A 875 -55.91 -25.93 -25.22
C CYS A 875 -55.80 -26.07 -23.70
N LYS A 876 -56.07 -27.24 -23.12
CA LYS A 876 -55.89 -27.43 -21.66
C LYS A 876 -54.41 -27.45 -21.30
N TYR A 877 -54.07 -26.88 -20.14
CA TYR A 877 -52.71 -26.83 -19.61
C TYR A 877 -51.95 -28.16 -19.69
N LYS A 878 -52.61 -29.28 -19.36
CA LYS A 878 -52.02 -30.62 -19.43
C LYS A 878 -51.57 -30.99 -20.84
N ASP A 879 -52.45 -30.79 -21.82
CA ASP A 879 -52.17 -31.08 -23.24
C ASP A 879 -51.05 -30.17 -23.79
N ILE A 880 -50.97 -28.93 -23.31
CA ILE A 880 -49.89 -27.99 -23.64
C ILE A 880 -48.56 -28.48 -23.05
N MET A 881 -48.50 -28.99 -21.83
CA MET A 881 -47.23 -29.45 -21.24
C MET A 881 -46.79 -30.83 -21.78
N GLU A 882 -47.72 -31.73 -22.10
CA GLU A 882 -47.41 -33.10 -22.57
C GLU A 882 -47.06 -33.19 -24.07
N ASP A 883 -47.54 -32.30 -24.94
CA ASP A 883 -47.26 -32.33 -26.39
C ASP A 883 -45.86 -31.77 -26.74
N GLN A 884 -44.84 -32.62 -26.57
CA GLN A 884 -43.45 -32.35 -26.95
C GLN A 884 -43.23 -32.13 -28.46
N SER A 885 -44.19 -32.48 -29.33
CA SER A 885 -44.02 -32.40 -30.79
C SER A 885 -44.15 -30.98 -31.35
N ARG A 886 -44.62 -30.04 -30.53
CA ARG A 886 -44.92 -28.65 -30.90
C ARG A 886 -43.95 -27.66 -30.24
N ALA A 887 -44.14 -26.36 -30.44
CA ALA A 887 -43.50 -25.30 -29.66
C ALA A 887 -44.56 -24.55 -28.85
N SER A 888 -44.21 -24.13 -27.62
CA SER A 888 -45.09 -23.40 -26.70
C SER A 888 -44.26 -22.41 -25.89
N ALA A 889 -44.82 -21.23 -25.62
CA ALA A 889 -44.19 -20.21 -24.78
C ALA A 889 -44.06 -20.69 -23.33
N LEU A 890 -45.08 -21.37 -22.81
CA LEU A 890 -45.11 -21.89 -21.43
C LEU A 890 -43.98 -22.89 -21.16
N ARG A 891 -43.73 -23.83 -22.09
CA ARG A 891 -42.61 -24.78 -21.95
C ARG A 891 -41.23 -24.11 -22.01
N MET A 892 -41.08 -23.04 -22.78
CA MET A 892 -39.82 -22.28 -22.79
C MET A 892 -39.57 -21.57 -21.47
N VAL A 893 -40.61 -21.00 -20.86
CA VAL A 893 -40.56 -20.39 -19.52
C VAL A 893 -40.23 -21.44 -18.45
N ASP A 894 -40.87 -22.61 -18.51
CA ASP A 894 -40.58 -23.74 -17.61
C ASP A 894 -39.12 -24.21 -17.71
N CYS A 895 -38.60 -24.42 -18.92
CA CYS A 895 -37.20 -24.78 -19.12
C CYS A 895 -36.23 -23.68 -18.63
N ALA A 896 -36.56 -22.40 -18.81
CA ALA A 896 -35.72 -21.29 -18.33
C ALA A 896 -35.73 -21.17 -16.80
N LEU A 897 -36.88 -21.39 -16.15
CA LEU A 897 -36.99 -21.48 -14.69
C LEU A 897 -36.19 -22.66 -14.13
N GLN A 898 -36.37 -23.86 -14.69
CA GLN A 898 -35.64 -25.05 -14.25
C GLN A 898 -34.13 -24.88 -14.45
N LEU A 899 -33.68 -24.23 -15.54
CA LEU A 899 -32.27 -23.89 -15.74
C LEU A 899 -31.78 -22.90 -14.67
N ALA A 900 -32.47 -21.78 -14.49
CA ALA A 900 -32.02 -20.70 -13.60
C ALA A 900 -31.96 -21.11 -12.13
N PHE A 901 -32.90 -21.94 -11.69
CA PHE A 901 -33.02 -22.41 -10.31
C PHE A 901 -32.45 -23.83 -10.09
N GLY A 902 -31.65 -24.35 -11.02
CA GLY A 902 -31.00 -25.67 -10.88
C GLY A 902 -31.96 -26.85 -10.67
N GLY A 903 -33.19 -26.73 -11.18
CA GLY A 903 -34.27 -27.71 -11.02
C GLY A 903 -35.16 -27.54 -9.77
N GLU A 904 -34.83 -26.64 -8.83
CA GLU A 904 -35.60 -26.42 -7.59
C GLU A 904 -36.92 -25.65 -7.81
N ARG A 905 -37.05 -24.98 -8.97
CA ARG A 905 -38.23 -24.18 -9.35
C ARG A 905 -38.66 -24.50 -10.77
N SER A 906 -39.98 -24.59 -10.96
CA SER A 906 -40.64 -24.86 -12.24
C SER A 906 -41.72 -23.81 -12.52
N ILE A 907 -42.37 -23.89 -13.69
CA ILE A 907 -43.57 -23.09 -13.98
C ILE A 907 -44.74 -23.42 -13.04
N HIS A 908 -44.76 -24.60 -12.43
CA HIS A 908 -45.83 -25.02 -11.52
C HIS A 908 -45.77 -24.35 -10.13
N ASP A 909 -44.60 -23.81 -9.76
CA ASP A 909 -44.32 -23.22 -8.45
C ASP A 909 -43.98 -21.72 -8.55
N THR A 910 -44.27 -21.10 -9.69
CA THR A 910 -43.95 -19.70 -10.03
C THR A 910 -45.19 -19.00 -10.53
N VAL A 911 -45.49 -17.81 -10.00
CA VAL A 911 -46.64 -17.03 -10.48
C VAL A 911 -46.36 -16.49 -11.87
N VAL A 912 -47.05 -17.02 -12.88
CA VAL A 912 -47.03 -16.57 -14.27
C VAL A 912 -48.34 -15.88 -14.60
N LEU A 913 -48.28 -14.59 -14.93
CA LEU A 913 -49.43 -13.78 -15.31
C LEU A 913 -49.37 -13.43 -16.79
N ASP A 914 -50.51 -13.52 -17.47
CA ASP A 914 -50.71 -12.88 -18.76
C ASP A 914 -50.84 -11.36 -18.54
N SER A 915 -50.23 -10.55 -19.39
CA SER A 915 -50.41 -9.09 -19.42
C SER A 915 -51.83 -8.64 -19.85
N LYS A 916 -52.56 -9.49 -20.59
CA LYS A 916 -53.94 -9.25 -21.03
C LYS A 916 -54.78 -10.54 -20.95
N PRO A 917 -55.05 -11.05 -19.73
CA PRO A 917 -55.75 -12.32 -19.55
C PRO A 917 -57.11 -12.34 -20.24
N PHE A 918 -57.39 -13.45 -20.94
CA PHE A 918 -58.60 -13.69 -21.74
C PHE A 918 -58.76 -12.84 -23.00
N ARG A 919 -57.73 -12.09 -23.42
CA ARG A 919 -57.75 -11.22 -24.61
C ARG A 919 -56.94 -11.80 -25.78
N SER A 920 -57.11 -13.08 -26.14
CA SER A 920 -56.47 -13.63 -27.34
C SER A 920 -56.96 -12.94 -28.63
N LYS A 921 -56.20 -12.98 -29.73
CA LYS A 921 -56.60 -12.34 -31.00
C LYS A 921 -57.95 -12.83 -31.49
N LYS A 922 -58.23 -14.13 -31.33
CA LYS A 922 -59.53 -14.74 -31.63
C LYS A 922 -60.67 -14.20 -30.76
N ALA A 923 -60.40 -13.78 -29.52
CA ALA A 923 -61.38 -13.11 -28.67
C ALA A 923 -61.60 -11.64 -29.07
N GLN A 924 -60.58 -11.00 -29.65
CA GLN A 924 -60.62 -9.62 -30.16
C GLN A 924 -61.17 -9.50 -31.60
N GLU A 925 -61.23 -10.61 -32.36
CA GLU A 925 -61.47 -10.65 -33.83
C GLU A 925 -62.79 -10.00 -34.28
N PHE A 926 -63.81 -9.98 -33.41
CA PHE A 926 -65.15 -9.47 -33.69
C PHE A 926 -65.54 -8.26 -32.82
N GLU A 927 -64.56 -7.61 -32.18
CA GLU A 927 -64.78 -6.44 -31.33
C GLU A 927 -64.47 -5.13 -32.05
N ASP A 928 -65.30 -4.11 -31.87
CA ASP A 928 -64.99 -2.75 -32.31
C ASP A 928 -63.84 -2.14 -31.47
N GLN A 929 -63.24 -1.06 -31.98
CA GLN A 929 -62.06 -0.46 -31.40
C GLN A 929 -62.27 0.11 -29.98
N GLU A 930 -63.48 0.60 -29.66
CA GLU A 930 -63.81 1.17 -28.35
C GLU A 930 -64.05 0.06 -27.32
N THR A 931 -64.85 -0.95 -27.68
CA THR A 931 -65.04 -2.17 -26.89
C THR A 931 -63.72 -2.88 -26.60
N LYS A 932 -62.85 -3.00 -27.61
CA LYS A 932 -61.52 -3.60 -27.48
C LYS A 932 -60.66 -2.82 -26.50
N ALA A 933 -60.55 -1.50 -26.65
CA ALA A 933 -59.78 -0.66 -25.73
C ALA A 933 -60.34 -0.68 -24.29
N ALA A 934 -61.66 -0.73 -24.12
CA ALA A 934 -62.30 -0.83 -22.81
C ALA A 934 -62.00 -2.17 -22.12
N LYS A 935 -62.09 -3.29 -22.83
CA LYS A 935 -61.79 -4.63 -22.29
C LYS A 935 -60.30 -4.86 -22.06
N ASP A 936 -59.43 -4.30 -22.90
CA ASP A 936 -57.98 -4.36 -22.71
C ASP A 936 -57.55 -3.58 -21.44
N ARG A 937 -58.16 -2.42 -21.17
CA ARG A 937 -57.98 -1.69 -19.90
C ARG A 937 -58.40 -2.54 -18.70
N LEU A 938 -59.60 -3.12 -18.72
CA LEU A 938 -60.07 -4.01 -17.65
C LEU A 938 -59.13 -5.21 -17.40
N ALA A 939 -58.52 -5.75 -18.47
CA ALA A 939 -57.56 -6.84 -18.36
C ALA A 939 -56.23 -6.38 -17.72
N HIS A 940 -55.72 -5.21 -18.13
CA HIS A 940 -54.52 -4.62 -17.54
C HIS A 940 -54.73 -4.25 -16.05
N ASP A 941 -55.86 -3.62 -15.72
CA ASP A 941 -56.17 -3.19 -14.36
C ASP A 941 -56.25 -4.39 -13.39
N ALA A 942 -56.87 -5.50 -13.82
CA ALA A 942 -56.91 -6.73 -13.04
C ALA A 942 -55.51 -7.33 -12.79
N VAL A 943 -54.58 -7.23 -13.74
CA VAL A 943 -53.19 -7.68 -13.55
C VAL A 943 -52.44 -6.76 -12.57
N GLN A 944 -52.63 -5.45 -12.66
CA GLN A 944 -52.02 -4.49 -11.72
C GLN A 944 -52.56 -4.67 -10.29
N GLU A 945 -53.85 -4.94 -10.13
CA GLU A 945 -54.46 -5.27 -8.84
C GLU A 945 -53.91 -6.60 -8.29
N SER A 946 -53.81 -7.63 -9.14
CA SER A 946 -53.19 -8.91 -8.77
C SER A 946 -51.73 -8.75 -8.31
N LEU A 947 -50.93 -7.93 -8.99
CA LEU A 947 -49.55 -7.63 -8.57
C LEU A 947 -49.49 -6.85 -7.25
N SER A 948 -50.41 -5.89 -7.06
CA SER A 948 -50.55 -5.09 -5.84
C SER A 948 -50.91 -5.94 -4.61
N LEU A 949 -51.66 -7.03 -4.81
CA LEU A 949 -51.98 -8.04 -3.80
C LEU A 949 -50.86 -9.07 -3.59
N LEU A 950 -50.08 -9.37 -4.64
CA LEU A 950 -49.00 -10.36 -4.60
C LEU A 950 -47.71 -9.83 -3.94
N GLN A 951 -47.36 -8.57 -4.24
CA GLN A 951 -46.15 -7.89 -3.76
C GLN A 951 -44.84 -8.70 -3.98
N PRO A 952 -44.51 -9.04 -5.24
CA PRO A 952 -43.28 -9.76 -5.57
C PRO A 952 -42.03 -8.87 -5.43
N LYS A 953 -40.93 -9.48 -4.99
CA LYS A 953 -39.61 -8.81 -4.93
C LYS A 953 -39.04 -8.54 -6.32
N VAL A 954 -39.28 -9.47 -7.26
CA VAL A 954 -38.80 -9.40 -8.63
C VAL A 954 -39.96 -9.61 -9.60
N ILE A 955 -40.05 -8.76 -10.62
CA ILE A 955 -40.99 -8.93 -11.75
C ILE A 955 -40.19 -9.08 -13.03
N LEU A 956 -40.21 -10.28 -13.61
CA LEU A 956 -39.59 -10.57 -14.91
C LEU A 956 -40.64 -10.37 -16.01
N VAL A 957 -40.33 -9.50 -16.98
CA VAL A 957 -41.30 -9.02 -17.98
C VAL A 957 -40.91 -9.51 -19.37
N CYS A 958 -41.57 -10.56 -19.86
CA CYS A 958 -41.41 -11.14 -21.20
C CYS A 958 -42.42 -10.52 -22.19
N HIS A 959 -42.27 -9.22 -22.47
CA HIS A 959 -43.29 -8.42 -23.15
C HIS A 959 -42.99 -8.15 -24.64
N CYS A 960 -44.00 -7.64 -25.37
CA CYS A 960 -43.90 -6.69 -26.48
C CYS A 960 -44.90 -5.56 -26.22
N GLU A 961 -44.47 -4.30 -26.31
CA GLU A 961 -45.31 -3.14 -25.97
C GLU A 961 -46.65 -3.14 -26.72
N SER A 962 -47.75 -2.79 -26.04
CA SER A 962 -49.02 -2.55 -26.72
C SER A 962 -49.96 -1.56 -26.01
N MET A 963 -50.39 -0.57 -26.78
CA MET A 963 -51.78 -0.04 -26.79
C MET A 963 -52.26 0.77 -25.57
N ALA A 964 -51.51 1.80 -25.20
CA ALA A 964 -52.10 3.09 -24.79
C ALA A 964 -51.35 4.21 -25.52
N GLY A 965 -51.90 4.62 -26.67
CA GLY A 965 -51.17 5.49 -27.60
C GLY A 965 -51.03 6.91 -27.07
N ASP A 966 -49.79 7.35 -26.87
CA ASP A 966 -49.42 8.76 -26.78
C ASP A 966 -48.50 9.08 -27.96
N ILE A 967 -48.98 9.85 -28.93
CA ILE A 967 -48.45 9.92 -30.30
C ILE A 967 -47.18 10.79 -30.42
N ASN A 968 -46.61 11.23 -29.28
CA ASN A 968 -45.46 12.12 -29.19
C ASN A 968 -44.36 11.59 -28.26
N GLN A 969 -43.91 10.33 -28.42
CA GLN A 969 -42.65 9.85 -27.82
C GLN A 969 -41.72 9.21 -28.86
N PRO A 970 -40.42 9.56 -28.89
CA PRO A 970 -39.46 9.02 -29.85
C PRO A 970 -38.99 7.61 -29.45
N ASP A 971 -39.03 6.66 -30.39
CA ASP A 971 -38.32 5.36 -30.56
C ASP A 971 -37.93 4.45 -29.36
N SER A 972 -38.27 4.83 -28.13
CA SER A 972 -37.64 4.34 -26.90
C SER A 972 -38.37 3.18 -26.22
N GLN A 973 -39.54 2.78 -26.73
CA GLN A 973 -40.37 1.74 -26.14
C GLN A 973 -40.86 0.72 -27.18
N THR A 974 -40.03 -0.30 -27.43
CA THR A 974 -40.45 -1.59 -27.99
C THR A 974 -39.71 -2.71 -27.25
N SER A 975 -40.21 -3.96 -27.31
CA SER A 975 -39.47 -5.12 -26.79
C SER A 975 -38.37 -5.55 -27.75
N SER A 976 -37.32 -4.76 -27.81
CA SER A 976 -36.11 -5.15 -28.49
C SER A 976 -35.38 -6.22 -27.71
N ILE A 977 -34.81 -7.20 -28.42
CA ILE A 977 -33.71 -8.05 -27.93
C ILE A 977 -32.60 -7.19 -27.30
N LYS A 978 -32.39 -5.96 -27.82
CA LYS A 978 -31.49 -4.90 -27.30
C LYS A 978 -31.73 -4.50 -25.83
N ARG A 979 -32.87 -4.86 -25.21
CA ARG A 979 -33.21 -4.56 -23.80
C ARG A 979 -33.31 -5.79 -22.90
N ALA A 980 -32.96 -6.97 -23.42
CA ALA A 980 -32.89 -8.18 -22.59
C ALA A 980 -31.81 -8.01 -21.51
N CYS A 981 -32.12 -8.45 -20.29
CA CYS A 981 -31.29 -8.35 -19.09
C CYS A 981 -31.12 -6.93 -18.52
N ASP A 982 -31.79 -5.90 -19.06
CA ASP A 982 -31.88 -4.61 -18.36
C ASP A 982 -32.57 -4.82 -16.99
N VAL A 983 -32.11 -4.11 -15.95
CA VAL A 983 -32.67 -4.14 -14.58
C VAL A 983 -33.11 -2.73 -14.18
N ARG A 984 -34.26 -2.60 -13.50
CA ARG A 984 -34.74 -1.33 -12.93
C ARG A 984 -35.34 -1.51 -11.54
N HIS A 985 -35.08 -0.57 -10.64
CA HIS A 985 -35.74 -0.47 -9.35
C HIS A 985 -37.01 0.37 -9.49
N GLU A 986 -38.15 -0.17 -9.09
CA GLU A 986 -39.47 0.46 -9.24
C GLU A 986 -40.34 0.22 -7.99
N GLN A 987 -41.50 0.84 -7.93
CA GLN A 987 -42.47 0.66 -6.84
C GLN A 987 -43.87 0.39 -7.42
N LEU A 988 -44.61 -0.53 -6.79
CA LEU A 988 -46.02 -0.74 -7.08
C LEU A 988 -46.85 0.44 -6.55
N ASN A 989 -48.08 0.59 -7.03
CA ASN A 989 -49.04 1.61 -6.56
C ASN A 989 -49.33 1.54 -5.04
N THR A 990 -49.00 0.42 -4.39
CA THR A 990 -49.08 0.22 -2.93
C THR A 990 -47.87 0.76 -2.16
N GLY A 991 -46.85 1.28 -2.85
CA GLY A 991 -45.56 1.68 -2.27
C GLY A 991 -44.56 0.54 -2.08
N HIS A 992 -44.89 -0.70 -2.47
CA HIS A 992 -43.99 -1.85 -2.35
C HIS A 992 -42.86 -1.76 -3.40
N PRO A 993 -41.57 -1.74 -2.99
CA PRO A 993 -40.44 -1.70 -3.91
C PRO A 993 -40.20 -3.08 -4.53
N TYR A 994 -39.95 -3.12 -5.84
CA TYR A 994 -39.61 -4.34 -6.57
C TYR A 994 -38.54 -4.06 -7.63
N ILE A 995 -37.91 -5.13 -8.11
CA ILE A 995 -36.92 -5.06 -9.19
C ILE A 995 -37.53 -5.62 -10.48
N ARG A 996 -37.60 -4.80 -11.52
CA ARG A 996 -38.05 -5.19 -12.86
C ARG A 996 -36.86 -5.73 -13.67
N VAL A 997 -36.99 -6.93 -14.21
CA VAL A 997 -36.03 -7.52 -15.15
C VAL A 997 -36.67 -7.60 -16.54
N PHE A 998 -36.02 -7.02 -17.55
CA PHE A 998 -36.53 -6.99 -18.91
C PHE A 998 -36.14 -8.25 -19.69
N SER A 999 -37.13 -8.83 -20.38
CA SER A 999 -36.99 -9.99 -21.25
C SER A 999 -37.85 -9.79 -22.51
N PHE A 1000 -37.83 -10.76 -23.42
CA PHE A 1000 -38.60 -10.74 -24.67
C PHE A 1000 -39.47 -11.98 -24.80
N HIS A 1001 -40.55 -11.88 -25.58
CA HIS A 1001 -41.49 -12.98 -25.73
C HIS A 1001 -40.84 -14.24 -26.36
N PRO A 1002 -41.06 -15.46 -25.82
CA PRO A 1002 -40.51 -16.72 -26.36
C PRO A 1002 -40.72 -16.94 -27.86
N GLY A 1003 -41.76 -16.31 -28.43
CA GLY A 1003 -42.05 -16.29 -29.86
C GLY A 1003 -40.96 -15.72 -30.77
N TYR A 1004 -39.93 -15.04 -30.26
CA TYR A 1004 -38.76 -14.67 -31.08
C TYR A 1004 -37.80 -15.83 -31.36
N VAL A 1005 -37.87 -16.93 -30.58
CA VAL A 1005 -36.98 -18.09 -30.72
C VAL A 1005 -37.60 -19.18 -31.60
N TYR A 1006 -38.88 -19.51 -31.40
CA TYR A 1006 -39.51 -20.61 -32.14
C TYR A 1006 -39.98 -20.24 -33.56
N ARG A 1007 -40.14 -18.94 -33.88
CA ARG A 1007 -40.47 -18.48 -35.25
C ARG A 1007 -39.30 -18.61 -36.24
N MET A 1008 -38.09 -18.89 -35.75
CA MET A 1008 -36.89 -19.10 -36.57
C MET A 1008 -36.86 -20.51 -37.17
N THR A 1009 -36.45 -20.59 -38.43
CA THR A 1009 -36.43 -21.81 -39.24
C THR A 1009 -35.29 -22.74 -38.84
N LYS A 1010 -35.29 -23.99 -39.35
CA LYS A 1010 -34.19 -24.95 -39.12
C LYS A 1010 -32.85 -24.50 -39.71
N TYR A 1011 -32.86 -23.56 -40.65
CA TYR A 1011 -31.65 -23.08 -41.33
C TYR A 1011 -30.88 -22.02 -40.51
N GLU A 1012 -31.54 -21.39 -39.53
CA GLU A 1012 -30.97 -20.35 -38.64
C GLU A 1012 -30.51 -20.94 -37.29
N LYS A 1013 -29.96 -22.17 -37.29
CA LYS A 1013 -29.68 -22.95 -36.07
C LYS A 1013 -28.81 -22.22 -35.04
N TYR A 1014 -27.82 -21.46 -35.51
CA TYR A 1014 -26.90 -20.70 -34.64
C TYR A 1014 -27.61 -19.53 -33.96
N GLU A 1015 -28.26 -18.68 -34.75
CA GLU A 1015 -28.96 -17.49 -34.25
C GLU A 1015 -30.09 -17.89 -33.28
N LYS A 1016 -30.84 -18.96 -33.60
CA LYS A 1016 -31.84 -19.55 -32.71
C LYS A 1016 -31.29 -19.99 -31.35
N ASN A 1017 -30.11 -20.62 -31.33
CA ASN A 1017 -29.44 -21.00 -30.08
C ASN A 1017 -28.97 -19.78 -29.28
N MET A 1018 -28.51 -18.72 -29.94
CA MET A 1018 -28.13 -17.48 -29.27
C MET A 1018 -29.35 -16.75 -28.69
N ARG A 1019 -30.48 -16.69 -29.41
CA ARG A 1019 -31.75 -16.17 -28.87
C ARG A 1019 -32.21 -16.97 -27.65
N GLN A 1020 -32.12 -18.30 -27.70
CA GLN A 1020 -32.46 -19.15 -26.55
C GLN A 1020 -31.55 -18.90 -25.35
N SER A 1021 -30.25 -18.69 -25.58
CA SER A 1021 -29.27 -18.41 -24.51
C SER A 1021 -29.54 -17.06 -23.84
N LEU A 1022 -29.79 -16.01 -24.62
CA LEU A 1022 -30.16 -14.69 -24.10
C LEU A 1022 -31.49 -14.72 -23.33
N PHE A 1023 -32.48 -15.47 -23.81
CA PHE A 1023 -33.75 -15.67 -23.10
C PHE A 1023 -33.50 -16.32 -21.72
N ASN A 1024 -32.74 -17.41 -21.68
CA ASN A 1024 -32.39 -18.12 -20.45
C ASN A 1024 -31.63 -17.23 -19.45
N LEU A 1025 -30.72 -16.38 -19.94
CA LEU A 1025 -29.95 -15.45 -19.11
C LEU A 1025 -30.86 -14.47 -18.34
N THR A 1026 -31.96 -14.00 -18.92
CA THR A 1026 -32.91 -13.11 -18.21
C THR A 1026 -33.51 -13.75 -16.95
N PHE A 1027 -33.73 -15.07 -16.96
CA PHE A 1027 -34.23 -15.81 -15.80
C PHE A 1027 -33.13 -16.04 -14.75
N LEU A 1028 -31.88 -16.24 -15.17
CA LEU A 1028 -30.72 -16.32 -14.28
C LEU A 1028 -30.47 -14.99 -13.55
N VAL A 1029 -30.55 -13.85 -14.26
CA VAL A 1029 -30.47 -12.51 -13.65
C VAL A 1029 -31.54 -12.34 -12.56
N ALA A 1030 -32.80 -12.64 -12.87
CA ALA A 1030 -33.88 -12.58 -11.88
C ALA A 1030 -33.68 -13.54 -10.68
N ALA A 1031 -33.13 -14.74 -10.91
CA ALA A 1031 -32.85 -15.71 -9.85
C ALA A 1031 -31.73 -15.24 -8.89
N ASN A 1032 -30.68 -14.61 -9.43
CA ASN A 1032 -29.59 -14.04 -8.62
C ASN A 1032 -30.08 -12.85 -7.78
N ILE A 1033 -30.88 -11.96 -8.36
CA ILE A 1033 -31.45 -10.81 -7.65
C ILE A 1033 -32.29 -11.24 -6.43
N LEU A 1034 -33.03 -12.35 -6.51
CA LEU A 1034 -33.82 -12.88 -5.39
C LEU A 1034 -33.00 -13.29 -4.16
N ILE A 1035 -31.73 -13.66 -4.35
CA ILE A 1035 -30.78 -14.01 -3.27
C ILE A 1035 -29.82 -12.86 -2.92
N GLY A 1036 -30.04 -11.66 -3.45
CA GLY A 1036 -29.18 -10.50 -3.20
C GLY A 1036 -27.85 -10.57 -3.94
N GLN A 1037 -27.83 -11.17 -5.13
CA GLN A 1037 -26.68 -11.20 -6.03
C GLN A 1037 -26.98 -10.47 -7.35
N GLU A 1038 -26.02 -9.71 -7.85
CA GLU A 1038 -26.07 -9.04 -9.15
C GLU A 1038 -25.20 -9.79 -10.17
N ILE A 1039 -25.68 -9.98 -11.41
CA ILE A 1039 -24.85 -10.54 -12.50
C ILE A 1039 -24.25 -9.38 -13.29
N ASN A 1040 -22.92 -9.27 -13.30
CA ASN A 1040 -22.17 -8.19 -13.95
C ASN A 1040 -21.13 -8.72 -14.94
N GLY A 1041 -20.75 -7.90 -15.93
CA GLY A 1041 -19.67 -8.18 -16.88
C GLY A 1041 -20.09 -8.15 -18.36
N PRO A 1042 -19.12 -8.09 -19.29
CA PRO A 1042 -19.35 -7.94 -20.73
C PRO A 1042 -20.17 -9.07 -21.36
N GLY A 1043 -20.27 -10.23 -20.71
CA GLY A 1043 -20.99 -11.37 -21.28
C GLY A 1043 -22.46 -11.09 -21.57
N ILE A 1044 -23.12 -10.25 -20.75
CA ILE A 1044 -24.52 -9.86 -21.00
C ILE A 1044 -24.62 -9.05 -22.29
N LEU A 1045 -23.73 -8.07 -22.47
CA LEU A 1045 -23.67 -7.20 -23.66
C LEU A 1045 -23.27 -8.01 -24.91
N ASN A 1046 -22.24 -8.83 -24.83
CA ASN A 1046 -21.73 -9.62 -25.96
C ASN A 1046 -22.76 -10.63 -26.49
N VAL A 1047 -23.50 -11.32 -25.61
CA VAL A 1047 -24.59 -12.21 -26.04
C VAL A 1047 -25.72 -11.39 -26.67
N ARG A 1048 -26.08 -10.25 -26.08
CA ARG A 1048 -27.15 -9.37 -26.57
C ARG A 1048 -26.83 -8.81 -27.96
N ASP A 1049 -25.65 -8.24 -28.15
CA ASP A 1049 -25.23 -7.62 -29.41
C ASP A 1049 -25.08 -8.65 -30.53
N ARG A 1050 -24.60 -9.87 -30.25
CA ARG A 1050 -24.60 -10.95 -31.25
C ARG A 1050 -25.99 -11.32 -31.73
N VAL A 1051 -26.97 -11.37 -30.83
CA VAL A 1051 -28.36 -11.66 -31.20
C VAL A 1051 -29.01 -10.50 -31.98
N VAL A 1052 -28.55 -9.27 -31.78
CA VAL A 1052 -29.05 -8.08 -32.48
C VAL A 1052 -28.44 -7.90 -33.87
N HIS A 1053 -27.13 -8.13 -34.04
CA HIS A 1053 -26.38 -7.72 -35.25
C HIS A 1053 -26.01 -8.86 -36.22
N GLY A 1054 -26.35 -10.12 -35.91
CA GLY A 1054 -26.50 -11.19 -36.91
C GLY A 1054 -25.24 -11.97 -37.31
N TYR A 1055 -24.16 -11.34 -37.81
CA TYR A 1055 -23.03 -12.08 -38.40
C TYR A 1055 -21.64 -11.48 -38.19
N PHE A 1056 -20.68 -12.36 -37.90
CA PHE A 1056 -19.26 -12.18 -38.23
C PHE A 1056 -18.97 -13.07 -39.45
N ILE A 1057 -18.65 -12.47 -40.60
CA ILE A 1057 -18.04 -13.19 -41.72
C ILE A 1057 -16.56 -13.31 -41.36
N PRO A 1058 -15.98 -14.53 -41.20
CA PRO A 1058 -14.55 -14.64 -40.97
C PRO A 1058 -13.80 -14.04 -42.17
N PRO A 1059 -12.77 -13.22 -41.95
CA PRO A 1059 -12.07 -12.59 -43.06
C PRO A 1059 -11.50 -13.67 -44.00
N PRO A 1060 -11.53 -13.44 -45.33
CA PRO A 1060 -10.83 -14.33 -46.24
C PRO A 1060 -9.33 -14.34 -45.88
N PRO A 1061 -8.59 -15.41 -46.26
CA PRO A 1061 -7.14 -15.43 -46.07
C PRO A 1061 -6.50 -14.15 -46.63
N PRO A 1062 -5.42 -13.61 -46.00
CA PRO A 1062 -4.84 -12.31 -46.37
C PRO A 1062 -4.50 -12.14 -47.86
N GLU A 1063 -4.30 -13.26 -48.55
CA GLU A 1063 -4.01 -13.40 -49.98
C GLU A 1063 -5.18 -13.00 -50.91
N TYR A 1064 -6.40 -12.81 -50.39
CA TYR A 1064 -7.61 -12.50 -51.18
C TYR A 1064 -8.38 -11.24 -50.73
N ALA A 1065 -7.84 -10.45 -49.81
CA ALA A 1065 -8.49 -9.23 -49.34
C ALA A 1065 -8.33 -8.09 -50.37
N THR A 1066 -9.33 -7.88 -51.24
CA THR A 1066 -9.36 -6.72 -52.15
C THR A 1066 -9.82 -5.45 -51.42
N PRO A 1067 -9.38 -4.24 -51.85
CA PRO A 1067 -9.83 -2.98 -51.25
C PRO A 1067 -11.36 -2.82 -51.28
N ASP A 1068 -12.03 -3.28 -52.34
CA ASP A 1068 -13.49 -3.25 -52.44
C ASP A 1068 -14.18 -4.05 -51.32
N HIS A 1069 -13.56 -5.14 -50.85
CA HIS A 1069 -14.06 -5.96 -49.74
C HIS A 1069 -13.95 -5.24 -48.39
N VAL A 1070 -12.87 -4.46 -48.20
CA VAL A 1070 -12.69 -3.61 -47.01
C VAL A 1070 -13.68 -2.45 -47.03
N ILE A 1071 -13.98 -1.89 -48.20
CA ILE A 1071 -14.95 -0.81 -48.37
C ILE A 1071 -16.38 -1.27 -48.10
N GLU A 1072 -16.79 -2.46 -48.57
CA GLU A 1072 -18.09 -3.02 -48.17
C GLU A 1072 -18.19 -3.19 -46.64
N GLN A 1073 -17.14 -3.67 -45.97
CA GLN A 1073 -17.15 -3.77 -44.51
C GLN A 1073 -17.27 -2.40 -43.83
N LEU A 1074 -16.56 -1.37 -44.31
CA LEU A 1074 -16.66 -0.02 -43.75
C LEU A 1074 -18.02 0.65 -44.00
N LYS A 1075 -18.69 0.35 -45.13
CA LYS A 1075 -20.08 0.78 -45.40
C LYS A 1075 -21.09 0.07 -44.51
N VAL A 1076 -20.94 -1.25 -44.32
CA VAL A 1076 -21.81 -2.05 -43.45
C VAL A 1076 -21.68 -1.67 -41.97
N LEU A 1077 -20.52 -1.16 -41.56
CA LEU A 1077 -20.28 -0.64 -40.21
C LEU A 1077 -20.71 0.83 -40.02
N GLU A 1078 -21.25 1.49 -41.05
CA GLU A 1078 -21.59 2.94 -41.07
C GLU A 1078 -20.38 3.87 -40.79
N ILE A 1079 -19.14 3.35 -40.86
CA ILE A 1079 -17.89 4.11 -40.69
C ILE A 1079 -17.52 4.89 -41.95
N TYR A 1080 -18.04 4.50 -43.11
CA TYR A 1080 -17.76 5.13 -44.40
C TYR A 1080 -19.02 5.23 -45.28
N SER A 1081 -19.25 6.42 -45.83
CA SER A 1081 -20.32 6.72 -46.77
C SER A 1081 -19.76 7.47 -47.99
N ASP A 1082 -20.16 7.07 -49.21
CA ASP A 1082 -19.69 7.67 -50.46
C ASP A 1082 -20.13 9.14 -50.65
N ASP A 1083 -21.11 9.59 -49.87
CA ASP A 1083 -21.66 10.96 -49.91
C ASP A 1083 -21.07 11.85 -48.80
N GLU A 1084 -20.71 11.28 -47.64
CA GLU A 1084 -20.12 12.03 -46.51
C GLU A 1084 -18.59 12.10 -46.57
N HIS A 1085 -17.94 11.18 -47.29
CA HIS A 1085 -16.47 11.06 -47.35
C HIS A 1085 -15.93 11.24 -48.79
N PRO A 1086 -16.23 12.36 -49.48
CA PRO A 1086 -15.89 12.57 -50.89
C PRO A 1086 -14.38 12.60 -51.17
N GLU A 1087 -13.56 13.01 -50.18
CA GLU A 1087 -12.09 12.95 -50.24
C GLU A 1087 -11.59 11.50 -50.38
N PHE A 1088 -12.15 10.58 -49.60
CA PHE A 1088 -11.78 9.16 -49.61
C PHE A 1088 -12.27 8.46 -50.88
N ARG A 1089 -13.46 8.84 -51.37
CA ARG A 1089 -13.97 8.45 -52.69
C ARG A 1089 -13.05 8.93 -53.82
N ARG A 1090 -12.56 10.17 -53.78
CA ARG A 1090 -11.53 10.70 -54.70
C ARG A 1090 -10.23 9.91 -54.62
N LEU A 1091 -9.79 9.56 -53.41
CA LEU A 1091 -8.59 8.74 -53.20
C LEU A 1091 -8.76 7.36 -53.87
N LEU A 1092 -9.95 6.76 -53.77
CA LEU A 1092 -10.28 5.48 -54.39
C LEU A 1092 -10.46 5.55 -55.91
N GLU A 1093 -11.03 6.62 -56.44
CA GLU A 1093 -11.11 6.87 -57.88
C GLU A 1093 -9.70 7.11 -58.46
N THR A 1094 -8.82 7.78 -57.71
CA THR A 1094 -7.39 7.94 -58.05
C THR A 1094 -6.66 6.60 -58.00
N TYR A 1095 -6.83 5.82 -56.93
CA TYR A 1095 -6.20 4.49 -56.79
C TYR A 1095 -6.70 3.49 -57.86
N ARG A 1096 -7.98 3.57 -58.26
CA ARG A 1096 -8.52 2.82 -59.40
C ARG A 1096 -7.91 3.30 -60.72
N ALA A 1097 -7.77 4.62 -60.93
CA ALA A 1097 -7.16 5.18 -62.13
C ALA A 1097 -5.67 4.82 -62.27
N GLU A 1098 -4.91 4.84 -61.19
CA GLU A 1098 -3.49 4.44 -61.15
C GLU A 1098 -3.33 2.93 -61.42
N ASN A 1099 -4.24 2.09 -60.91
CA ASN A 1099 -4.24 0.65 -61.17
C ASN A 1099 -4.79 0.23 -62.55
N VAL A 1100 -5.25 1.15 -63.42
CA VAL A 1100 -5.53 0.81 -64.83
C VAL A 1100 -4.25 0.46 -65.60
N PHE A 1101 -3.08 0.94 -65.15
CA PHE A 1101 -1.80 0.71 -65.83
C PHE A 1101 -1.19 -0.70 -65.63
N SER A 1102 -1.75 -1.56 -64.78
CA SER A 1102 -1.23 -2.93 -64.59
C SER A 1102 -1.80 -3.97 -65.56
N GLN A 1103 -2.49 -3.56 -66.64
CA GLN A 1103 -2.94 -4.45 -67.73
C GLN A 1103 -2.35 -4.06 -69.11
N LEU A 1104 -1.02 -4.06 -69.23
CA LEU A 1104 -0.32 -4.07 -70.52
C LEU A 1104 0.76 -5.16 -70.59
N SER A 1105 0.28 -6.38 -70.85
CA SER A 1105 0.88 -7.48 -71.63
C SER A 1105 2.26 -8.09 -71.28
N PRO A 1106 2.48 -9.38 -71.60
CA PRO A 1106 3.69 -10.10 -71.25
C PRO A 1106 4.84 -9.94 -72.26
N GLY A 1107 6.04 -9.68 -71.75
CA GLY A 1107 7.31 -10.09 -72.37
C GLY A 1107 8.01 -9.08 -73.29
N SER A 1108 8.97 -8.34 -72.72
CA SER A 1108 10.35 -8.22 -73.22
C SER A 1108 11.24 -7.52 -72.19
#